data_AF-A0A924XJJ0-F1
#
_entry.id   AF-A0A924XJJ0-F1
#
_cell.length_a   1.000
_cell.length_b   1.000
_cell.length_c   1.000
_cell.angle_alpha   90.00
_cell.angle_beta   90.00
_cell.angle_gamma   90.00
#
_symmetry.space_group_name_H-M   'P 1'
#
loop_
_entity.id
_entity.type
_entity.pdbx_description
1 polymer ?
#
loop_
_entity_poly.entity_id
_entity_poly.type
_entity_poly.pdbx_seq_one_letter_code
_entity_poly.pdbx_strand_id
1 'polypeptide(L)'
;MKRTKLTGIISTLLINSLFITPIITAQTALKINGAPTTNSSEISSEKLPDYLQDLSESAAKGNIRFVAGLDAEVERISQSLGDSDKKGLILIDRYNTKHQAVIENLALRIVEGEVPNNLKGKRIIKIDLPRIVTDSVDEKDVSARLQTALKFVETSKSILYVDNISGFNTENPLFGLQIAQTLYKSIVDGKIRAVGAANSEEYKNQISSNVELKNRFGKINLEDELNGEDEDGFVGDKLSPDLRELVENGGATEKVKVILQSDDIQNPSLRRILNENNVAITTEAASLNMLVVELPVKAAEAIAANRHAKHISLDKETISLGHIEETIGVTAMRSQTGNSILDGRGIGIAIVDSAIFDAHHAFLGSDGNKRIVEFKDFIGGGIEDKFGHGTHVAALAAGLGGKPGDTKSIAALKNYQGVAPAAKIIPVRALSNNGTGSTAKLIESLNWLLANRTRYNIRVVNLSLGTPAIESWRNDPLCRAVRQLTSAGVVVVAAAGNNGKNDSGQKLYGAIHSPGNDPTVLTVGATNTFGTNARNDDAIATYSSRGPTRSFATVNGVKKYDNLIKPDIVAPGNKLIGAKSKSNVFTNINPSLTVQAAENNDDTQLLYLSGTSMSTPIVSGTVALLLQANPKLTPNMVKMILQYTAQPLEGFNTLEQGAGALNVEGAIRVAKIIRQDLPTPTPLGTNLLTTTTLPLHSSTIAGTRFQWSGGMLPNYGTITGTNLITKYQKIYGNGIMVSDGIMVSDGIMVSDGIMVSDGIMVSDGGILANGVAV
;
A
#
# COMPACT_ATOMS: atom_id res chain seq x y z
N MET A 1 -52.13 -21.12 -13.47
CA MET A 1 -51.10 -21.10 -14.55
C MET A 1 -49.97 -20.15 -14.17
N LYS A 2 -48.86 -20.09 -14.92
CA LYS A 2 -47.61 -19.37 -14.57
C LYS A 2 -47.64 -17.86 -14.88
N ARG A 3 -46.63 -17.14 -14.33
CA ARG A 3 -46.12 -15.76 -14.62
C ARG A 3 -46.86 -14.57 -13.98
N THR A 4 -46.24 -13.42 -13.65
CA THR A 4 -44.83 -13.03 -13.28
C THR A 4 -44.89 -11.65 -12.54
N LYS A 5 -43.87 -11.28 -11.76
CA LYS A 5 -43.71 -9.93 -11.12
C LYS A 5 -43.69 -8.76 -12.13
N LEU A 6 -44.08 -7.56 -11.69
CA LEU A 6 -43.29 -6.33 -11.89
C LEU A 6 -43.62 -5.27 -10.81
N THR A 7 -42.62 -4.54 -10.32
CA THR A 7 -42.75 -3.34 -9.46
C THR A 7 -41.62 -2.36 -9.78
N GLY A 8 -41.80 -1.08 -9.44
CA GLY A 8 -41.08 0.05 -10.06
C GLY A 8 -39.58 0.16 -9.79
N ILE A 9 -38.89 0.89 -10.68
CA ILE A 9 -37.44 1.15 -10.67
C ILE A 9 -37.19 2.66 -10.76
N ILE A 10 -36.57 3.24 -9.73
CA ILE A 10 -35.73 4.45 -9.79
C ILE A 10 -34.59 4.26 -8.76
N SER A 11 -33.39 4.80 -9.03
CA SER A 11 -32.20 4.84 -8.14
C SER A 11 -31.27 3.62 -8.17
N THR A 12 -30.45 3.48 -9.22
CA THR A 12 -29.19 2.70 -9.15
C THR A 12 -28.15 3.22 -10.15
N LEU A 13 -27.56 4.37 -9.84
CA LEU A 13 -26.44 5.00 -10.56
C LEU A 13 -25.59 5.74 -9.51
N LEU A 14 -24.26 5.71 -9.63
CA LEU A 14 -23.24 6.22 -8.66
C LEU A 14 -22.84 5.32 -7.47
N ILE A 15 -22.54 4.03 -7.70
CA ILE A 15 -21.53 3.30 -6.90
C ILE A 15 -20.70 2.40 -7.83
N ASN A 16 -19.44 2.79 -8.11
CA ASN A 16 -18.36 1.91 -8.56
C ASN A 16 -17.04 2.71 -8.70
N SER A 17 -16.38 2.96 -7.56
CA SER A 17 -15.05 3.57 -7.50
C SER A 17 -14.33 3.20 -6.19
N LEU A 18 -14.24 1.89 -5.91
CA LEU A 18 -13.47 1.32 -4.81
C LEU A 18 -12.75 0.03 -5.25
N PHE A 19 -11.47 0.18 -5.55
CA PHE A 19 -10.48 -0.88 -5.78
C PHE A 19 -10.78 -1.85 -6.94
N ILE A 20 -9.69 -2.37 -7.53
CA ILE A 20 -9.70 -2.89 -8.89
C ILE A 20 -10.10 -4.36 -8.92
N THR A 21 -11.39 -4.62 -9.23
CA THR A 21 -11.95 -5.74 -10.04
C THR A 21 -11.63 -7.21 -9.63
N PRO A 22 -12.58 -8.16 -9.76
CA PRO A 22 -13.17 -8.55 -11.06
C PRO A 22 -14.66 -8.26 -11.18
N ILE A 23 -15.10 -7.93 -12.39
CA ILE A 23 -16.51 -7.66 -12.71
C ILE A 23 -17.21 -8.97 -13.12
N ILE A 24 -18.19 -9.42 -12.33
CA ILE A 24 -19.28 -10.28 -12.82
C ILE A 24 -20.59 -9.82 -12.17
N THR A 25 -21.47 -9.16 -12.94
CA THR A 25 -22.92 -9.29 -12.75
C THR A 25 -23.65 -8.97 -14.05
N ALA A 26 -24.53 -9.87 -14.49
CA ALA A 26 -25.28 -9.69 -15.73
C ALA A 26 -26.38 -8.61 -15.59
N GLN A 27 -26.54 -7.78 -16.63
CA GLN A 27 -27.72 -6.93 -16.76
C GLN A 27 -28.88 -7.70 -17.38
N THR A 28 -30.07 -7.61 -16.78
CA THR A 28 -31.32 -8.09 -17.40
C THR A 28 -31.93 -6.94 -18.20
N ALA A 29 -32.08 -7.11 -19.52
CA ALA A 29 -32.48 -6.03 -20.42
C ALA A 29 -33.92 -5.52 -20.16
N LEU A 30 -34.07 -4.21 -19.98
CA LEU A 30 -35.34 -3.49 -20.09
C LEU A 30 -35.56 -3.07 -21.54
N LYS A 31 -36.62 -3.57 -22.16
CA LYS A 31 -37.02 -3.16 -23.51
C LYS A 31 -37.61 -1.76 -23.48
N ILE A 32 -36.93 -0.81 -24.13
CA ILE A 32 -37.60 0.32 -24.77
C ILE A 32 -37.89 -0.12 -26.21
N ASN A 33 -39.16 -0.03 -26.63
CA ASN A 33 -39.56 -0.45 -27.97
C ASN A 33 -39.16 0.61 -29.00
N GLY A 34 -38.37 0.21 -29.98
CA GLY A 34 -37.89 1.09 -31.05
C GLY A 34 -37.01 0.32 -32.01
N ALA A 35 -37.61 -0.56 -32.81
CA ALA A 35 -36.91 -1.25 -33.89
C ALA A 35 -36.91 -0.40 -35.16
N PRO A 36 -35.74 -0.13 -35.74
CA PRO A 36 -35.58 -0.14 -37.17
C PRO A 36 -34.75 -1.37 -37.59
N THR A 37 -35.32 -2.13 -38.52
CA THR A 37 -34.66 -2.83 -39.63
C THR A 37 -33.13 -3.04 -39.58
N THR A 38 -32.76 -4.30 -39.77
CA THR A 38 -31.49 -4.73 -40.38
C THR A 38 -31.04 -3.79 -41.50
N ASN A 39 -29.87 -3.16 -41.33
CA ASN A 39 -29.08 -2.61 -42.43
C ASN A 39 -27.60 -2.81 -42.12
N SER A 40 -26.87 -3.37 -43.08
CA SER A 40 -25.41 -3.40 -43.07
C SER A 40 -24.90 -1.97 -43.12
N SER A 41 -24.41 -1.47 -41.98
CA SER A 41 -23.74 -0.19 -41.87
C SER A 41 -22.24 -0.43 -41.76
N GLU A 42 -21.46 0.39 -42.47
CA GLU A 42 -20.03 0.19 -42.64
C GLU A 42 -19.25 0.49 -41.35
N ILE A 43 -18.17 -0.25 -41.12
CA ILE A 43 -17.24 0.02 -40.01
C ILE A 43 -16.47 1.30 -40.39
N SER A 44 -16.84 2.44 -39.82
CA SER A 44 -16.10 3.69 -40.00
C SER A 44 -14.68 3.55 -39.43
N SER A 45 -13.68 3.63 -40.30
CA SER A 45 -12.32 3.16 -40.04
C SER A 45 -11.44 4.08 -39.17
N GLU A 46 -12.02 5.09 -38.51
CA GLU A 46 -11.27 6.19 -37.89
C GLU A 46 -11.19 6.14 -36.36
N LYS A 47 -12.19 5.58 -35.65
CA LYS A 47 -12.12 5.54 -34.18
C LYS A 47 -11.25 4.37 -33.70
N LEU A 48 -10.09 4.69 -33.13
CA LEU A 48 -9.26 3.77 -32.37
C LEU A 48 -10.09 3.17 -31.20
N PRO A 49 -10.18 1.83 -31.05
CA PRO A 49 -10.81 1.20 -29.89
C PRO A 49 -10.08 1.55 -28.60
N ASP A 50 -10.81 1.77 -27.51
CA ASP A 50 -10.24 2.31 -26.26
C ASP A 50 -9.23 1.36 -25.56
N TYR A 51 -9.16 0.09 -25.97
CA TYR A 51 -8.17 -0.92 -25.55
C TYR A 51 -6.94 -1.02 -26.49
N LEU A 52 -6.80 -0.08 -27.43
CA LEU A 52 -5.60 0.14 -28.22
C LEU A 52 -5.04 1.54 -27.92
N GLN A 53 -3.72 1.66 -27.82
CA GLN A 53 -3.02 2.93 -27.66
C GLN A 53 -2.08 3.12 -28.84
N ASP A 54 -2.25 4.21 -29.61
CA ASP A 54 -1.24 4.57 -30.61
C ASP A 54 -0.08 5.34 -29.97
N LEU A 55 1.09 4.72 -29.97
CA LEU A 55 2.33 5.32 -29.50
C LEU A 55 2.86 6.34 -30.51
N SER A 56 2.61 6.19 -31.81
CA SER A 56 3.04 7.17 -32.82
C SER A 56 2.23 8.47 -32.75
N GLU A 57 0.91 8.41 -32.57
CA GLU A 57 0.11 9.61 -32.27
C GLU A 57 0.43 10.20 -30.89
N SER A 58 0.87 9.38 -29.92
CA SER A 58 1.34 9.87 -28.62
C SER A 58 2.69 10.61 -28.72
N ALA A 59 3.62 10.08 -29.51
CA ALA A 59 4.89 10.73 -29.88
C ALA A 59 4.65 12.06 -30.61
N ALA A 60 3.82 12.07 -31.65
CA ALA A 60 3.49 13.27 -32.43
C ALA A 60 2.80 14.38 -31.61
N LYS A 61 2.23 14.06 -30.44
CA LYS A 61 1.65 15.01 -29.49
C LYS A 61 2.61 15.42 -28.37
N GLY A 62 3.86 14.94 -28.36
CA GLY A 62 4.84 15.20 -27.30
C GLY A 62 4.54 14.49 -25.97
N ASN A 63 3.66 13.49 -25.97
CA ASN A 63 3.27 12.74 -24.75
C ASN A 63 4.22 11.59 -24.42
N ILE A 64 5.16 11.25 -25.31
CA ILE A 64 6.22 10.27 -25.08
C ILE A 64 7.52 11.02 -24.76
N ARG A 65 8.21 10.57 -23.71
CA ARG A 65 9.51 11.12 -23.29
C ARG A 65 10.64 10.33 -23.96
N PHE A 66 11.50 11.00 -24.72
CA PHE A 66 12.74 10.42 -25.22
C PHE A 66 13.64 9.94 -24.08
N VAL A 67 14.19 8.73 -24.21
CA VAL A 67 15.14 8.12 -23.28
C VAL A 67 16.48 7.94 -23.99
N ALA A 68 17.48 8.76 -23.62
CA ALA A 68 18.81 8.70 -24.22
C ALA A 68 19.53 7.37 -23.91
N GLY A 69 20.41 6.92 -24.82
CA GLY A 69 21.23 5.72 -24.62
C GLY A 69 20.53 4.41 -24.98
N LEU A 70 19.46 4.48 -25.79
CA LEU A 70 18.77 3.31 -26.36
C LEU A 70 18.90 3.26 -27.90
N ASP A 71 19.79 4.09 -28.45
CA ASP A 71 19.85 4.40 -29.88
C ASP A 71 20.31 3.22 -30.74
N ALA A 72 21.15 2.32 -30.19
CA ALA A 72 21.56 1.08 -30.83
C ALA A 72 20.43 0.03 -30.83
N GLU A 73 19.59 0.00 -29.80
CA GLU A 73 18.46 -0.92 -29.67
C GLU A 73 17.37 -0.50 -30.65
N VAL A 74 17.02 0.80 -30.64
CA VAL A 74 16.05 1.40 -31.57
C VAL A 74 16.50 1.22 -33.01
N GLU A 75 17.79 1.37 -33.32
CA GLU A 75 18.32 1.17 -34.67
C GLU A 75 18.26 -0.31 -35.08
N ARG A 76 18.71 -1.24 -34.23
CA ARG A 76 18.64 -2.69 -34.51
C ARG A 76 17.21 -3.17 -34.71
N ILE A 77 16.26 -2.62 -33.96
CA ILE A 77 14.82 -2.90 -34.13
C ILE A 77 14.29 -2.27 -35.42
N SER A 78 14.68 -1.04 -35.73
CA SER A 78 14.32 -0.36 -36.99
C SER A 78 14.81 -1.14 -38.20
N GLN A 79 16.01 -1.72 -38.15
CA GLN A 79 16.58 -2.55 -39.20
C GLN A 79 15.92 -3.94 -39.26
N SER A 80 15.69 -4.61 -38.12
CA SER A 80 15.04 -5.93 -38.10
C SER A 80 13.54 -5.88 -38.43
N LEU A 81 12.88 -4.73 -38.28
CA LEU A 81 11.56 -4.44 -38.83
C LEU A 81 11.65 -3.88 -40.26
N GLY A 82 12.80 -3.34 -40.66
CA GLY A 82 13.11 -2.93 -42.03
C GLY A 82 13.28 -4.12 -42.99
N ASP A 83 13.70 -5.29 -42.49
CA ASP A 83 13.73 -6.57 -43.22
C ASP A 83 12.31 -6.95 -43.73
N SER A 84 12.21 -7.50 -44.94
CA SER A 84 10.92 -7.88 -45.56
C SER A 84 10.40 -9.22 -45.05
N ASP A 85 11.30 -10.13 -44.69
CA ASP A 85 10.98 -11.55 -44.58
C ASP A 85 10.53 -11.94 -43.18
N LYS A 86 10.86 -11.11 -42.17
CA LYS A 86 10.43 -11.26 -40.78
C LYS A 86 9.21 -10.37 -40.52
N LYS A 87 8.09 -11.02 -40.21
CA LYS A 87 6.83 -10.34 -39.88
C LYS A 87 6.64 -10.11 -38.38
N GLY A 88 7.46 -10.72 -37.53
CA GLY A 88 7.49 -10.44 -36.10
C GLY A 88 8.90 -10.18 -35.56
N LEU A 89 8.98 -9.48 -34.43
CA LEU A 89 10.16 -9.37 -33.59
C LEU A 89 9.81 -9.67 -32.12
N ILE A 90 10.69 -10.33 -31.38
CA ILE A 90 10.59 -10.48 -29.93
C ILE A 90 11.79 -9.81 -29.27
N LEU A 91 11.50 -8.84 -28.41
CA LEU A 91 12.46 -8.22 -27.52
C LEU A 91 12.61 -9.11 -26.29
N ILE A 92 13.84 -9.55 -26.02
CA ILE A 92 14.19 -10.15 -24.74
C ILE A 92 14.75 -9.05 -23.84
N ASP A 93 14.12 -8.88 -22.69
CA ASP A 93 14.51 -7.93 -21.64
C ASP A 93 14.65 -8.73 -20.34
N ARG A 94 15.85 -8.82 -19.76
CA ARG A 94 16.05 -9.69 -18.59
C ARG A 94 15.19 -9.27 -17.39
N TYR A 95 14.84 -7.99 -17.28
CA TYR A 95 14.24 -7.40 -16.08
C TYR A 95 12.88 -6.71 -16.34
N ASN A 96 12.39 -6.71 -17.59
CA ASN A 96 11.23 -5.94 -18.07
C ASN A 96 11.35 -4.44 -17.71
N THR A 97 12.46 -3.81 -18.12
CA THR A 97 12.81 -2.41 -17.77
C THR A 97 13.09 -1.49 -18.97
N LYS A 98 13.58 -2.03 -20.09
CA LYS A 98 13.97 -1.30 -21.30
C LYS A 98 12.91 -1.40 -22.40
N HIS A 99 12.25 -2.55 -22.56
CA HIS A 99 11.45 -2.89 -23.74
C HIS A 99 10.38 -1.84 -24.12
N GLN A 100 9.69 -1.26 -23.14
CA GLN A 100 8.73 -0.17 -23.39
C GLN A 100 9.42 1.12 -23.87
N ALA A 101 10.48 1.58 -23.17
CA ALA A 101 11.21 2.81 -23.53
C ALA A 101 11.85 2.73 -24.93
N VAL A 102 12.34 1.55 -25.31
CA VAL A 102 12.89 1.30 -26.65
C VAL A 102 11.80 1.40 -27.74
N ILE A 103 10.60 0.88 -27.49
CA ILE A 103 9.47 0.99 -28.43
C ILE A 103 8.85 2.40 -28.46
N GLU A 104 8.91 3.12 -27.36
CA GLU A 104 8.54 4.53 -27.27
C GLU A 104 9.51 5.45 -28.04
N ASN A 105 10.82 5.24 -27.92
CA ASN A 105 11.81 5.92 -28.77
C ASN A 105 11.65 5.54 -30.26
N LEU A 106 11.32 4.29 -30.58
CA LEU A 106 11.02 3.89 -31.95
C LEU A 106 9.78 4.63 -32.50
N ALA A 107 8.76 4.85 -31.66
CA ALA A 107 7.58 5.63 -32.05
C ALA A 107 7.93 7.11 -32.32
N LEU A 108 8.86 7.70 -31.56
CA LEU A 108 9.42 9.04 -31.84
C LEU A 108 10.14 9.06 -33.20
N ARG A 109 11.14 8.20 -33.42
CA ARG A 109 11.88 8.16 -34.71
C ARG A 109 10.98 7.92 -35.93
N ILE A 110 9.91 7.13 -35.80
CA ILE A 110 8.94 6.93 -36.90
C ILE A 110 8.18 8.22 -37.25
N VAL A 111 7.88 9.08 -36.27
CA VAL A 111 7.25 10.39 -36.46
C VAL A 111 8.23 11.41 -37.02
N GLU A 112 9.47 11.40 -36.52
CA GLU A 112 10.56 12.28 -36.96
C GLU A 112 11.10 11.90 -38.36
N GLY A 113 10.84 10.67 -38.80
CA GLY A 113 11.27 10.13 -40.09
C GLY A 113 12.67 9.49 -40.07
N GLU A 114 13.26 9.32 -38.89
CA GLU A 114 14.59 8.73 -38.64
C GLU A 114 14.56 7.20 -38.62
N VAL A 115 13.88 6.61 -39.61
CA VAL A 115 13.73 5.15 -39.78
C VAL A 115 13.85 4.73 -41.26
N PRO A 116 14.13 3.45 -41.54
CA PRO A 116 14.09 2.91 -42.91
C PRO A 116 12.79 3.24 -43.66
N ASN A 117 12.89 3.43 -44.98
CA ASN A 117 11.80 3.97 -45.80
C ASN A 117 10.49 3.15 -45.79
N ASN A 118 10.50 1.88 -45.37
CA ASN A 118 9.31 1.04 -45.21
C ASN A 118 8.64 1.11 -43.81
N LEU A 119 9.29 1.77 -42.85
CA LEU A 119 8.74 2.11 -41.54
C LEU A 119 8.24 3.56 -41.46
N LYS A 120 8.68 4.45 -42.37
CA LYS A 120 8.16 5.82 -42.46
C LYS A 120 6.64 5.83 -42.65
N GLY A 121 5.94 6.67 -41.88
CA GLY A 121 4.48 6.77 -41.92
C GLY A 121 3.74 5.54 -41.37
N LYS A 122 4.41 4.64 -40.65
CA LYS A 122 3.75 3.59 -39.85
C LYS A 122 3.25 4.15 -38.52
N ARG A 123 2.35 3.40 -37.88
CA ARG A 123 1.88 3.63 -36.51
C ARG A 123 2.28 2.42 -35.65
N ILE A 124 2.70 2.66 -34.41
CA ILE A 124 2.88 1.59 -33.41
C ILE A 124 1.66 1.58 -32.48
N ILE A 125 0.83 0.56 -32.64
CA ILE A 125 -0.37 0.37 -31.85
C ILE A 125 -0.06 -0.64 -30.73
N LYS A 126 0.06 -0.16 -29.49
CA LYS A 126 0.06 -1.02 -28.31
C LYS A 126 -1.34 -1.59 -28.08
N ILE A 127 -1.43 -2.87 -27.76
CA ILE A 127 -2.67 -3.51 -27.31
C ILE A 127 -2.70 -3.62 -25.78
N ASP A 128 -3.76 -3.13 -25.15
CA ASP A 128 -3.98 -3.28 -23.71
C ASP A 128 -4.79 -4.56 -23.47
N LEU A 129 -4.05 -5.66 -23.29
CA LEU A 129 -4.62 -7.00 -23.16
C LEU A 129 -5.33 -7.24 -21.82
N PRO A 130 -4.81 -6.77 -20.66
CA PRO A 130 -5.60 -6.69 -19.43
C PRO A 130 -6.94 -5.99 -19.67
N ARG A 131 -6.95 -4.86 -20.39
CA ARG A 131 -8.18 -4.11 -20.65
C ARG A 131 -9.15 -4.80 -21.61
N ILE A 132 -8.67 -5.52 -22.63
CA ILE A 132 -9.55 -6.37 -23.44
C ILE A 132 -10.28 -7.40 -22.55
N VAL A 133 -9.61 -7.95 -21.54
CA VAL A 133 -10.21 -8.92 -20.62
C VAL A 133 -11.12 -8.26 -19.58
N THR A 134 -10.76 -7.11 -18.99
CA THR A 134 -11.61 -6.43 -17.97
C THR A 134 -12.85 -5.79 -18.56
N ASP A 135 -12.77 -5.27 -19.79
CA ASP A 135 -13.88 -4.53 -20.39
C ASP A 135 -14.90 -5.47 -21.06
N SER A 136 -14.61 -6.77 -21.14
CA SER A 136 -15.44 -7.81 -21.78
C SER A 136 -16.39 -8.55 -20.83
N VAL A 137 -17.54 -8.98 -21.37
CA VAL A 137 -18.60 -9.66 -20.61
C VAL A 137 -18.44 -11.18 -20.57
N ASP A 138 -17.89 -11.79 -21.63
CA ASP A 138 -17.57 -13.22 -21.70
C ASP A 138 -16.41 -13.51 -22.69
N GLU A 139 -15.97 -14.76 -22.80
CA GLU A 139 -14.88 -15.17 -23.71
C GLU A 139 -15.17 -14.87 -25.20
N LYS A 140 -16.44 -14.76 -25.61
CA LYS A 140 -16.82 -14.44 -26.99
C LYS A 140 -16.67 -12.95 -27.24
N ASP A 141 -16.99 -12.10 -26.27
CA ASP A 141 -16.71 -10.67 -26.30
C ASP A 141 -15.18 -10.42 -26.31
N VAL A 142 -14.40 -11.14 -25.49
CA VAL A 142 -12.91 -11.09 -25.54
C VAL A 142 -12.40 -11.46 -26.95
N SER A 143 -12.91 -12.56 -27.52
CA SER A 143 -12.54 -12.99 -28.88
C SER A 143 -12.95 -11.96 -29.95
N ALA A 144 -14.15 -11.37 -29.84
CA ALA A 144 -14.64 -10.35 -30.78
C ALA A 144 -13.83 -9.05 -30.71
N ARG A 145 -13.40 -8.63 -29.52
CA ARG A 145 -12.54 -7.45 -29.32
C ARG A 145 -11.11 -7.70 -29.80
N LEU A 146 -10.54 -8.87 -29.53
CA LEU A 146 -9.25 -9.25 -30.11
C LEU A 146 -9.32 -9.29 -31.64
N GLN A 147 -10.37 -9.88 -32.24
CA GLN A 147 -10.57 -9.85 -33.68
C GLN A 147 -10.73 -8.41 -34.22
N THR A 148 -11.39 -7.53 -33.47
CA THR A 148 -11.54 -6.10 -33.82
C THR A 148 -10.18 -5.39 -33.77
N ALA A 149 -9.38 -5.61 -32.73
CA ALA A 149 -8.01 -5.09 -32.62
C ALA A 149 -7.12 -5.55 -33.78
N LEU A 150 -7.10 -6.85 -34.06
CA LEU A 150 -6.30 -7.44 -35.12
C LEU A 150 -6.71 -6.92 -36.49
N LYS A 151 -8.03 -6.83 -36.77
CA LYS A 151 -8.57 -6.25 -38.00
C LYS A 151 -8.24 -4.76 -38.13
N PHE A 152 -8.23 -3.99 -37.03
CA PHE A 152 -7.82 -2.59 -37.03
C PHE A 152 -6.33 -2.45 -37.41
N VAL A 153 -5.44 -3.24 -36.82
CA VAL A 153 -4.01 -3.25 -37.15
C VAL A 153 -3.76 -3.69 -38.60
N GLU A 154 -4.44 -4.75 -39.06
CA GLU A 154 -4.37 -5.24 -40.45
C GLU A 154 -4.83 -4.17 -41.45
N THR A 155 -5.97 -3.53 -41.20
CA THR A 155 -6.55 -2.50 -42.08
C THR A 155 -5.68 -1.23 -42.11
N SER A 156 -5.20 -0.78 -40.96
CA SER A 156 -4.29 0.38 -40.85
C SER A 156 -2.85 0.08 -41.29
N LYS A 157 -2.51 -1.20 -41.53
CA LYS A 157 -1.17 -1.69 -41.87
C LYS A 157 -0.11 -1.27 -40.83
N SER A 158 -0.53 -1.21 -39.57
CA SER A 158 0.26 -0.76 -38.41
C SER A 158 1.15 -1.87 -37.85
N ILE A 159 2.02 -1.50 -36.90
CA ILE A 159 2.81 -2.44 -36.10
C ILE A 159 2.07 -2.66 -34.76
N LEU A 160 1.73 -3.90 -34.44
CA LEU A 160 1.17 -4.28 -33.14
C LEU A 160 2.31 -4.38 -32.12
N TYR A 161 2.21 -3.68 -30.99
CA TYR A 161 3.11 -3.90 -29.84
C TYR A 161 2.38 -4.65 -28.72
N VAL A 162 2.95 -5.78 -28.31
CA VAL A 162 2.50 -6.65 -27.22
C VAL A 162 3.55 -6.62 -26.11
N ASP A 163 3.21 -6.05 -24.96
CA ASP A 163 4.15 -5.80 -23.85
C ASP A 163 4.49 -7.04 -23.02
N ASN A 164 3.60 -8.05 -22.97
CA ASN A 164 3.96 -9.41 -22.59
C ASN A 164 3.33 -10.44 -23.53
N ILE A 165 4.14 -11.03 -24.42
CA ILE A 165 3.69 -12.02 -25.40
C ILE A 165 3.53 -13.44 -24.79
N SER A 166 4.10 -13.72 -23.61
CA SER A 166 4.04 -15.05 -22.99
C SER A 166 2.62 -15.45 -22.54
N GLY A 167 1.75 -14.48 -22.26
CA GLY A 167 0.35 -14.72 -21.87
C GLY A 167 -0.49 -15.49 -22.91
N PHE A 168 0.02 -15.69 -24.12
CA PHE A 168 -0.62 -16.41 -25.23
C PHE A 168 0.04 -17.76 -25.55
N ASN A 169 0.78 -18.36 -24.61
CA ASN A 169 1.25 -19.74 -24.74
C ASN A 169 0.06 -20.70 -24.96
N THR A 170 0.09 -21.48 -26.04
CA THR A 170 -0.95 -22.45 -26.38
C THR A 170 -1.01 -23.68 -25.46
N GLU A 171 0.02 -23.93 -24.63
CA GLU A 171 0.05 -25.03 -23.67
C GLU A 171 -0.58 -24.67 -22.31
N ASN A 172 -0.47 -23.40 -21.88
CA ASN A 172 -1.05 -22.92 -20.62
C ASN A 172 -1.41 -21.41 -20.73
N PRO A 173 -2.47 -21.05 -21.48
CA PRO A 173 -2.77 -19.68 -21.85
C PRO A 173 -3.40 -18.88 -20.70
N LEU A 174 -2.76 -17.78 -20.31
CA LEU A 174 -3.26 -16.85 -19.29
C LEU A 174 -4.63 -16.25 -19.66
N PHE A 175 -4.92 -16.18 -20.96
CA PHE A 175 -6.14 -15.60 -21.53
C PHE A 175 -7.01 -16.61 -22.31
N GLY A 176 -6.81 -17.92 -22.11
CA GLY A 176 -7.61 -18.97 -22.74
C GLY A 176 -7.15 -19.40 -24.15
N LEU A 177 -7.34 -20.69 -24.47
CA LEU A 177 -6.77 -21.38 -25.64
C LEU A 177 -7.15 -20.73 -26.98
N GLN A 178 -8.44 -20.41 -27.17
CA GLN A 178 -8.94 -19.90 -28.45
C GLN A 178 -8.45 -18.48 -28.74
N ILE A 179 -8.20 -17.68 -27.69
CA ILE A 179 -7.72 -16.30 -27.76
C ILE A 179 -6.22 -16.30 -28.09
N ALA A 180 -5.44 -17.13 -27.39
CA ALA A 180 -4.04 -17.44 -27.74
C ALA A 180 -3.89 -17.88 -29.19
N GLN A 181 -4.64 -18.90 -29.63
CA GLN A 181 -4.63 -19.39 -31.01
C GLN A 181 -5.03 -18.33 -32.05
N THR A 182 -5.94 -17.40 -31.71
CA THR A 182 -6.40 -16.35 -32.65
C THR A 182 -5.32 -15.27 -32.88
N LEU A 183 -4.67 -14.79 -31.81
CA LEU A 183 -3.54 -13.85 -31.92
C LEU A 183 -2.36 -14.53 -32.64
N TYR A 184 -1.96 -15.70 -32.15
CA TYR A 184 -0.89 -16.53 -32.70
C TYR A 184 -1.07 -16.76 -34.20
N LYS A 185 -2.25 -17.25 -34.62
CA LYS A 185 -2.53 -17.52 -36.03
C LYS A 185 -2.48 -16.26 -36.89
N SER A 186 -2.98 -15.12 -36.40
CA SER A 186 -2.96 -13.86 -37.16
C SER A 186 -1.53 -13.36 -37.43
N ILE A 187 -0.59 -13.68 -36.55
CA ILE A 187 0.84 -13.39 -36.72
C ILE A 187 1.53 -14.44 -37.59
N VAL A 188 1.25 -15.74 -37.39
CA VAL A 188 1.87 -16.85 -38.15
C VAL A 188 1.40 -16.92 -39.61
N ASP A 189 0.11 -16.64 -39.86
CA ASP A 189 -0.47 -16.37 -41.20
C ASP A 189 0.19 -15.12 -41.85
N GLY A 190 0.87 -14.27 -41.06
CA GLY A 190 1.60 -13.10 -41.53
C GLY A 190 0.71 -11.95 -42.01
N LYS A 191 -0.47 -11.78 -41.41
CA LYS A 191 -1.43 -10.71 -41.75
C LYS A 191 -1.09 -9.38 -41.07
N ILE A 192 -0.61 -9.45 -39.83
CA ILE A 192 -0.13 -8.31 -39.05
C ILE A 192 1.38 -8.38 -38.85
N ARG A 193 2.01 -7.21 -38.65
CA ARG A 193 3.39 -7.09 -38.19
C ARG A 193 3.38 -6.82 -36.68
N ALA A 194 4.13 -7.59 -35.90
CA ALA A 194 4.06 -7.54 -34.44
C ALA A 194 5.45 -7.46 -33.77
N VAL A 195 5.55 -6.66 -32.71
CA VAL A 195 6.64 -6.72 -31.75
C VAL A 195 6.09 -7.25 -30.42
N GLY A 196 6.63 -8.37 -29.95
CA GLY A 196 6.40 -8.86 -28.59
C GLY A 196 7.56 -8.50 -27.67
N ALA A 197 7.30 -8.38 -26.38
CA ALA A 197 8.33 -8.45 -25.35
C ALA A 197 8.10 -9.64 -24.41
N ALA A 198 9.19 -10.19 -23.88
CA ALA A 198 9.20 -11.27 -22.89
C ALA A 198 10.52 -11.24 -22.11
N ASN A 199 10.52 -11.74 -20.88
CA ASN A 199 11.75 -11.90 -20.13
C ASN A 199 12.59 -13.12 -20.59
N SER A 200 13.83 -13.21 -20.11
CA SER A 200 14.77 -14.28 -20.52
C SER A 200 14.26 -15.70 -20.21
N GLU A 201 13.47 -15.89 -19.16
CA GLU A 201 12.92 -17.18 -18.76
C GLU A 201 11.60 -17.48 -19.49
N GLU A 202 10.70 -16.50 -19.60
CA GLU A 202 9.49 -16.56 -20.43
C GLU A 202 9.83 -16.96 -21.87
N TYR A 203 10.82 -16.28 -22.49
CA TYR A 203 11.28 -16.60 -23.83
C TYR A 203 11.82 -18.02 -23.93
N LYS A 204 12.68 -18.43 -22.99
CA LYS A 204 13.27 -19.77 -22.99
C LYS A 204 12.19 -20.85 -22.90
N ASN A 205 11.30 -20.73 -21.92
CA ASN A 205 10.37 -21.79 -21.55
C ASN A 205 9.13 -21.86 -22.46
N GLN A 206 8.64 -20.73 -22.99
CA GLN A 206 7.34 -20.65 -23.67
C GLN A 206 7.41 -20.26 -25.16
N ILE A 207 8.52 -19.66 -25.60
CA ILE A 207 8.67 -19.12 -26.97
C ILE A 207 9.70 -19.92 -27.76
N SER A 208 10.87 -20.21 -27.16
CA SER A 208 11.97 -20.92 -27.83
C SER A 208 11.70 -22.42 -28.04
N SER A 209 10.77 -22.97 -27.25
CA SER A 209 10.18 -24.30 -27.35
C SER A 209 9.24 -24.44 -28.55
N ASN A 210 8.62 -23.35 -29.02
CA ASN A 210 7.70 -23.37 -30.14
C ASN A 210 8.44 -23.11 -31.47
N VAL A 211 8.47 -24.15 -32.32
CA VAL A 211 9.19 -24.14 -33.60
C VAL A 211 8.58 -23.16 -34.63
N GLU A 212 7.27 -22.94 -34.63
CA GLU A 212 6.62 -22.03 -35.58
C GLU A 212 6.89 -20.56 -35.23
N LEU A 213 6.78 -20.18 -33.95
CA LEU A 213 7.10 -18.83 -33.46
C LEU A 213 8.57 -18.49 -33.75
N LYS A 214 9.47 -19.41 -33.40
CA LYS A 214 10.92 -19.29 -33.65
C LYS A 214 11.28 -19.09 -35.13
N ASN A 215 10.43 -19.56 -36.05
CA ASN A 215 10.60 -19.41 -37.50
C ASN A 215 9.76 -18.26 -38.12
N ARG A 216 9.11 -17.42 -37.30
CA ARG A 216 8.31 -16.25 -37.72
C ARG A 216 8.75 -14.94 -37.08
N PHE A 217 9.37 -15.03 -35.91
CA PHE A 217 9.88 -13.89 -35.15
C PHE A 217 11.41 -13.82 -35.21
N GLY A 218 11.96 -12.62 -35.47
CA GLY A 218 13.33 -12.31 -35.07
C GLY A 218 13.46 -12.25 -33.54
N LYS A 219 14.64 -12.57 -33.01
CA LYS A 219 15.03 -12.22 -31.63
C LYS A 219 15.89 -10.95 -31.69
N ILE A 220 15.61 -9.96 -30.85
CA ILE A 220 16.60 -8.99 -30.38
C ILE A 220 16.70 -9.12 -28.86
N ASN A 221 17.92 -9.21 -28.34
CA ASN A 221 18.19 -9.08 -26.91
C ASN A 221 18.54 -7.63 -26.63
N LEU A 222 17.91 -7.00 -25.63
CA LEU A 222 18.22 -5.62 -25.23
C LEU A 222 19.49 -5.52 -24.34
N GLU A 223 20.24 -6.63 -24.26
CA GLU A 223 21.45 -6.83 -23.46
C GLU A 223 22.65 -7.34 -24.27
N ASP A 224 22.49 -7.71 -25.55
CA ASP A 224 23.60 -8.20 -26.38
C ASP A 224 24.24 -7.03 -27.17
N GLU A 225 25.58 -7.03 -27.28
CA GLU A 225 26.42 -6.14 -28.12
C GLU A 225 26.34 -4.60 -27.90
N LEU A 226 27.06 -4.12 -26.88
CA LEU A 226 27.86 -2.89 -27.01
C LEU A 226 29.22 -3.27 -27.64
N ASN A 227 29.32 -3.18 -28.97
CA ASN A 227 30.57 -3.39 -29.70
C ASN A 227 31.27 -2.04 -29.94
N GLY A 228 32.03 -1.55 -28.96
CA GLY A 228 32.83 -0.32 -29.08
C GLY A 228 33.14 0.39 -27.77
N GLU A 229 34.35 0.12 -27.23
CA GLU A 229 35.16 0.96 -26.32
C GLU A 229 34.46 2.04 -25.47
N ASP A 230 33.65 1.64 -24.50
CA ASP A 230 33.70 2.18 -23.14
C ASP A 230 33.09 1.14 -22.16
N GLU A 231 33.86 0.69 -21.17
CA GLU A 231 33.47 -0.43 -20.30
C GLU A 231 32.59 0.01 -19.12
N ASP A 232 31.39 -0.59 -19.07
CA ASP A 232 30.40 -0.52 -17.99
C ASP A 232 29.76 0.85 -17.72
N GLY A 233 28.43 0.89 -17.82
CA GLY A 233 27.58 2.06 -17.52
C GLY A 233 27.47 2.39 -16.02
N PHE A 234 28.60 2.47 -15.32
CA PHE A 234 28.66 2.82 -13.91
C PHE A 234 28.60 4.35 -13.71
N VAL A 235 27.41 4.88 -13.44
CA VAL A 235 27.19 6.31 -13.17
C VAL A 235 27.31 6.57 -11.66
N GLY A 236 28.48 6.99 -11.19
CA GLY A 236 28.68 7.41 -9.81
C GLY A 236 30.10 7.22 -9.29
N ASP A 237 30.22 6.99 -7.99
CA ASP A 237 31.49 6.75 -7.29
C ASP A 237 31.66 5.25 -6.98
N LYS A 238 32.86 4.70 -7.23
CA LYS A 238 33.12 3.25 -7.18
C LYS A 238 33.02 2.64 -5.77
N LEU A 239 32.98 3.47 -4.73
CA LEU A 239 32.65 3.04 -3.37
C LEU A 239 31.17 3.33 -3.08
N SER A 240 30.46 2.41 -2.41
CA SER A 240 29.12 2.69 -1.91
C SER A 240 29.17 3.86 -0.88
N PRO A 241 28.14 4.71 -0.76
CA PRO A 241 28.22 5.95 0.03
C PRO A 241 28.59 5.74 1.51
N ASP A 242 28.13 4.64 2.09
CA ASP A 242 28.46 4.19 3.46
C ASP A 242 29.90 3.67 3.58
N LEU A 243 30.45 3.05 2.53
CA LEU A 243 31.87 2.71 2.47
C LEU A 243 32.73 3.97 2.30
N ARG A 244 32.27 5.00 1.57
CA ARG A 244 32.93 6.32 1.50
C ARG A 244 32.92 7.02 2.86
N GLU A 245 31.80 7.04 3.57
CA GLU A 245 31.71 7.63 4.92
C GLU A 245 32.69 6.95 5.90
N LEU A 246 32.83 5.63 5.84
CA LEU A 246 33.86 4.90 6.60
C LEU A 246 35.27 5.18 6.10
N VAL A 247 35.49 5.28 4.79
CA VAL A 247 36.80 5.66 4.21
C VAL A 247 37.24 7.05 4.65
N GLU A 248 36.33 8.00 4.81
CA GLU A 248 36.65 9.34 5.30
C GLU A 248 36.97 9.31 6.80
N ASN A 249 36.07 8.76 7.62
CA ASN A 249 36.12 8.87 9.09
C ASN A 249 36.92 7.77 9.82
N GLY A 250 37.12 6.61 9.18
CA GLY A 250 37.66 5.39 9.81
C GLY A 250 39.18 5.38 10.03
N GLY A 251 39.62 4.45 10.88
CA GLY A 251 41.03 4.27 11.25
C GLY A 251 41.87 3.62 10.15
N ALA A 252 43.15 4.00 10.05
CA ALA A 252 44.06 3.47 9.02
C ALA A 252 44.33 1.95 9.11
N THR A 253 44.13 1.36 10.29
CA THR A 253 44.24 -0.09 10.55
C THR A 253 42.89 -0.77 10.82
N GLU A 254 41.79 -0.01 10.73
CA GLU A 254 40.44 -0.56 10.87
C GLU A 254 40.12 -1.43 9.66
N LYS A 255 39.45 -2.56 9.87
CA LYS A 255 39.10 -3.50 8.79
C LYS A 255 37.60 -3.62 8.62
N VAL A 256 37.17 -3.71 7.37
CA VAL A 256 35.78 -3.92 6.98
C VAL A 256 35.66 -5.07 5.98
N LYS A 257 34.53 -5.78 6.06
CA LYS A 257 34.15 -6.80 5.09
C LYS A 257 33.31 -6.17 3.98
N VAL A 258 33.68 -6.41 2.73
CA VAL A 258 33.07 -5.80 1.55
C VAL A 258 32.85 -6.83 0.45
N ILE A 259 31.93 -6.52 -0.46
CA ILE A 259 31.72 -7.18 -1.73
C ILE A 259 32.37 -6.31 -2.81
N LEU A 260 33.39 -6.85 -3.46
CA LEU A 260 34.10 -6.27 -4.60
C LEU A 260 33.54 -6.91 -5.88
N GLN A 261 32.99 -6.09 -6.77
CA GLN A 261 32.51 -6.48 -8.10
C GLN A 261 33.61 -6.21 -9.13
N SER A 262 33.85 -7.14 -10.05
CA SER A 262 34.90 -7.09 -11.07
C SER A 262 34.36 -7.37 -12.48
N ASP A 263 35.14 -7.02 -13.51
CA ASP A 263 34.99 -7.60 -14.86
C ASP A 263 35.55 -9.03 -14.92
N ASP A 264 36.71 -9.25 -14.29
CA ASP A 264 37.38 -10.54 -14.13
C ASP A 264 37.98 -10.60 -12.72
N ILE A 265 37.54 -11.54 -11.89
CA ILE A 265 38.09 -11.72 -10.54
C ILE A 265 39.46 -12.40 -10.52
N GLN A 266 39.92 -13.01 -11.62
CA GLN A 266 41.24 -13.62 -11.73
C GLN A 266 42.27 -12.65 -12.34
N ASN A 267 41.87 -11.42 -12.66
CA ASN A 267 42.71 -10.43 -13.32
C ASN A 267 44.02 -10.18 -12.54
N PRO A 268 45.21 -10.34 -13.17
CA PRO A 268 46.49 -10.20 -12.47
C PRO A 268 46.73 -8.83 -11.84
N SER A 269 46.19 -7.75 -12.42
CA SER A 269 46.30 -6.40 -11.84
C SER A 269 45.46 -6.26 -10.58
N LEU A 270 44.24 -6.79 -10.60
CA LEU A 270 43.35 -6.79 -9.43
C LEU A 270 43.89 -7.68 -8.31
N ARG A 271 44.32 -8.91 -8.64
CA ARG A 271 44.94 -9.83 -7.67
C ARG A 271 46.20 -9.25 -7.02
N ARG A 272 47.01 -8.52 -7.78
CA ARG A 272 48.18 -7.82 -7.24
C ARG A 272 47.77 -6.71 -6.25
N ILE A 273 46.87 -5.80 -6.61
CA ILE A 273 46.54 -4.67 -5.73
C ILE A 273 45.84 -5.11 -4.43
N LEU A 274 45.07 -6.21 -4.46
CA LEU A 274 44.49 -6.82 -3.27
C LEU A 274 45.58 -7.36 -2.32
N ASN A 275 46.59 -8.07 -2.86
CA ASN A 275 47.72 -8.56 -2.07
C ASN A 275 48.57 -7.41 -1.50
N GLU A 276 48.89 -6.40 -2.31
CA GLU A 276 49.68 -5.22 -1.91
C GLU A 276 49.01 -4.43 -0.75
N ASN A 277 47.68 -4.46 -0.68
CA ASN A 277 46.90 -3.77 0.36
C ASN A 277 46.50 -4.68 1.55
N ASN A 278 47.10 -5.86 1.70
CA ASN A 278 46.81 -6.84 2.76
C ASN A 278 45.33 -7.27 2.85
N VAL A 279 44.66 -7.38 1.69
CA VAL A 279 43.25 -7.79 1.61
C VAL A 279 43.13 -9.31 1.71
N ALA A 280 42.30 -9.79 2.64
CA ALA A 280 41.98 -11.20 2.76
C ALA A 280 40.73 -11.55 1.94
N ILE A 281 40.86 -12.40 0.93
CA ILE A 281 39.71 -12.89 0.15
C ILE A 281 39.02 -13.99 0.97
N THR A 282 37.75 -13.77 1.32
CA THR A 282 36.96 -14.68 2.18
C THR A 282 36.02 -15.60 1.39
N THR A 283 35.58 -15.20 0.19
CA THR A 283 34.76 -16.03 -0.72
C THR A 283 34.90 -15.54 -2.16
N GLU A 284 34.98 -16.45 -3.13
CA GLU A 284 34.99 -16.14 -4.56
C GLU A 284 33.69 -16.60 -5.22
N ALA A 285 32.83 -15.64 -5.61
CA ALA A 285 31.63 -15.90 -6.40
C ALA A 285 31.96 -15.78 -7.89
N ALA A 286 32.78 -16.71 -8.38
CA ALA A 286 33.37 -16.66 -9.73
C ALA A 286 32.33 -16.50 -10.86
N SER A 287 31.20 -17.20 -10.79
CA SER A 287 30.11 -17.10 -11.78
C SER A 287 29.37 -15.76 -11.80
N LEU A 288 29.69 -14.84 -10.87
CA LEU A 288 29.14 -13.49 -10.76
C LEU A 288 30.23 -12.40 -10.88
N ASN A 289 31.50 -12.79 -11.06
CA ASN A 289 32.67 -11.92 -10.95
C ASN A 289 32.68 -11.06 -9.66
N MET A 290 32.34 -11.67 -8.52
CA MET A 290 32.39 -11.00 -7.22
C MET A 290 33.36 -11.70 -6.25
N LEU A 291 34.07 -10.89 -5.46
CA LEU A 291 34.90 -11.33 -4.34
C LEU A 291 34.33 -10.75 -3.04
N VAL A 292 34.08 -11.59 -2.04
CA VAL A 292 33.80 -11.11 -0.67
C VAL A 292 35.13 -11.05 0.07
N VAL A 293 35.56 -9.87 0.48
CA VAL A 293 36.91 -9.62 0.99
C VAL A 293 36.90 -8.81 2.29
N GLU A 294 37.91 -9.01 3.12
CA GLU A 294 38.17 -8.21 4.32
C GLU A 294 39.40 -7.33 4.06
N LEU A 295 39.20 -6.01 4.02
CA LEU A 295 40.23 -5.02 3.69
C LEU A 295 40.43 -4.00 4.81
N PRO A 296 41.62 -3.41 4.98
CA PRO A 296 41.79 -2.18 5.75
C PRO A 296 40.98 -1.06 5.11
N VAL A 297 40.17 -0.32 5.87
CA VAL A 297 39.19 0.66 5.37
C VAL A 297 39.79 1.60 4.31
N LYS A 298 40.93 2.25 4.62
CA LYS A 298 41.60 3.19 3.71
C LYS A 298 42.13 2.56 2.40
N ALA A 299 42.26 1.24 2.32
CA ALA A 299 42.67 0.56 1.08
C ALA A 299 41.58 0.52 0.01
N ALA A 300 40.31 0.75 0.37
CA ALA A 300 39.19 0.72 -0.57
C ALA A 300 39.38 1.70 -1.74
N GLU A 301 39.96 2.89 -1.49
CA GLU A 301 40.25 3.88 -2.54
C GLU A 301 41.30 3.38 -3.54
N ALA A 302 42.39 2.78 -3.05
CA ALA A 302 43.44 2.21 -3.89
C ALA A 302 42.90 1.07 -4.77
N ILE A 303 42.03 0.22 -4.22
CA ILE A 303 41.42 -0.89 -4.95
C ILE A 303 40.41 -0.38 -5.98
N ALA A 304 39.57 0.61 -5.63
CA ALA A 304 38.62 1.24 -6.55
C ALA A 304 39.30 1.98 -7.73
N ALA A 305 40.51 2.53 -7.50
CA ALA A 305 41.33 3.12 -8.55
C ALA A 305 41.81 2.09 -9.60
N ASN A 306 41.74 0.79 -9.33
CA ASN A 306 41.98 -0.24 -10.35
C ASN A 306 40.82 -0.26 -11.35
N ARG A 307 41.11 -0.25 -12.65
CA ARG A 307 40.06 -0.29 -13.70
C ARG A 307 39.16 -1.52 -13.58
N HIS A 308 39.73 -2.64 -13.14
CA HIS A 308 39.06 -3.93 -13.02
C HIS A 308 38.13 -4.02 -11.79
N ALA A 309 38.36 -3.21 -10.74
CA ALA A 309 37.39 -3.07 -9.66
C ALA A 309 36.23 -2.18 -10.12
N LYS A 310 35.05 -2.76 -10.38
CA LYS A 310 33.91 -2.03 -10.96
C LYS A 310 33.07 -1.33 -9.88
N HIS A 311 32.79 -1.99 -8.76
CA HIS A 311 32.17 -1.37 -7.59
C HIS A 311 32.59 -2.09 -6.29
N ILE A 312 32.65 -1.36 -5.17
CA ILE A 312 32.95 -1.90 -3.85
C ILE A 312 31.88 -1.42 -2.87
N SER A 313 31.20 -2.36 -2.22
CA SER A 313 30.16 -2.07 -1.22
C SER A 313 30.36 -2.88 0.05
N LEU A 314 29.97 -2.36 1.23
CA LEU A 314 29.97 -3.14 2.47
C LEU A 314 29.23 -4.47 2.33
N ASP A 315 29.69 -5.51 3.03
CA ASP A 315 28.99 -6.78 3.15
C ASP A 315 27.85 -6.63 4.17
N LYS A 316 26.67 -6.23 3.66
CA LYS A 316 25.51 -5.84 4.49
C LYS A 316 24.77 -7.07 5.01
N GLU A 317 24.52 -7.11 6.32
CA GLU A 317 23.71 -8.17 6.93
C GLU A 317 22.30 -8.19 6.33
N THR A 318 21.88 -9.36 5.84
CA THR A 318 20.51 -9.61 5.37
C THR A 318 19.58 -9.79 6.56
N ILE A 319 19.13 -8.69 7.15
CA ILE A 319 18.21 -8.70 8.29
C ILE A 319 16.79 -9.15 7.90
N SER A 320 16.04 -9.69 8.87
CA SER A 320 14.62 -9.96 8.74
C SER A 320 13.84 -8.63 8.75
N LEU A 321 13.27 -8.24 7.61
CA LEU A 321 12.47 -7.01 7.52
C LEU A 321 11.07 -7.21 8.14
N GLY A 322 10.50 -6.15 8.74
CA GLY A 322 9.10 -6.11 9.16
C GLY A 322 8.78 -6.37 10.64
N HIS A 323 9.69 -6.06 11.58
CA HIS A 323 9.44 -6.17 13.02
C HIS A 323 8.50 -5.07 13.56
N ILE A 324 7.19 -5.20 13.30
CA ILE A 324 6.14 -4.26 13.71
C ILE A 324 6.26 -3.84 15.19
N GLU A 325 6.51 -4.79 16.10
CA GLU A 325 6.63 -4.51 17.53
C GLU A 325 7.84 -3.60 17.86
N GLU A 326 8.91 -3.65 17.07
CA GLU A 326 10.07 -2.78 17.22
C GLU A 326 9.81 -1.42 16.60
N THR A 327 9.36 -1.35 15.34
CA THR A 327 9.14 -0.08 14.63
C THR A 327 8.11 0.82 15.31
N ILE A 328 7.06 0.28 15.96
CA ILE A 328 6.05 1.10 16.67
C ILE A 328 6.38 1.33 18.16
N GLY A 329 7.46 0.74 18.67
CA GLY A 329 7.89 0.87 20.06
C GLY A 329 7.16 -0.01 21.07
N VAL A 330 6.52 -1.12 20.67
CA VAL A 330 6.02 -2.14 21.61
C VAL A 330 7.19 -2.79 22.35
N THR A 331 8.29 -3.10 21.67
CA THR A 331 9.50 -3.66 22.30
C THR A 331 10.10 -2.68 23.32
N ALA A 332 10.24 -1.41 22.94
CA ALA A 332 10.66 -0.34 23.84
C ALA A 332 9.70 -0.19 25.04
N MET A 333 8.38 -0.26 24.80
CA MET A 333 7.36 -0.22 25.84
C MET A 333 7.48 -1.41 26.81
N ARG A 334 7.57 -2.66 26.33
CA ARG A 334 7.67 -3.87 27.18
C ARG A 334 8.96 -3.93 27.99
N SER A 335 10.03 -3.28 27.54
CA SER A 335 11.31 -3.18 28.28
C SER A 335 11.22 -2.32 29.55
N GLN A 336 10.17 -1.52 29.72
CA GLN A 336 9.98 -0.68 30.90
C GLN A 336 9.48 -1.47 32.11
N THR A 337 9.88 -1.03 33.30
CA THR A 337 9.50 -1.62 34.58
C THR A 337 7.97 -1.73 34.72
N GLY A 338 7.46 -2.95 34.85
CA GLY A 338 6.02 -3.21 34.99
C GLY A 338 5.20 -3.08 33.70
N ASN A 339 5.83 -3.11 32.52
CA ASN A 339 5.15 -3.19 31.22
C ASN A 339 5.24 -4.59 30.56
N SER A 340 6.09 -5.49 31.05
CA SER A 340 6.32 -6.82 30.45
C SER A 340 5.09 -7.74 30.37
N ILE A 341 4.03 -7.42 31.13
CA ILE A 341 2.73 -8.13 31.11
C ILE A 341 1.68 -7.48 30.19
N LEU A 342 2.04 -6.42 29.45
CA LEU A 342 1.14 -5.71 28.53
C LEU A 342 1.15 -6.37 27.15
N ASP A 343 0.03 -7.04 26.87
CA ASP A 343 -0.19 -7.98 25.77
C ASP A 343 -1.66 -8.02 25.30
N GLY A 344 -2.53 -7.16 25.84
CA GLY A 344 -3.95 -7.06 25.53
C GLY A 344 -4.85 -8.03 26.30
N ARG A 345 -4.31 -8.82 27.25
CA ARG A 345 -5.06 -9.83 28.00
C ARG A 345 -6.34 -9.26 28.61
N GLY A 346 -7.45 -9.95 28.34
CA GLY A 346 -8.78 -9.63 28.84
C GLY A 346 -9.59 -8.65 27.98
N ILE A 347 -8.96 -7.95 27.04
CA ILE A 347 -9.64 -7.05 26.10
C ILE A 347 -10.15 -7.84 24.88
N GLY A 348 -11.39 -7.59 24.45
CA GLY A 348 -11.94 -8.08 23.19
C GLY A 348 -11.72 -7.10 22.04
N ILE A 349 -11.10 -7.59 20.96
CA ILE A 349 -10.95 -6.90 19.68
C ILE A 349 -11.88 -7.60 18.67
N ALA A 350 -12.84 -6.87 18.12
CA ALA A 350 -13.65 -7.35 17.01
C ALA A 350 -12.99 -7.01 15.67
N ILE A 351 -12.84 -8.02 14.81
CA ILE A 351 -12.28 -7.90 13.47
C ILE A 351 -13.44 -8.03 12.48
N VAL A 352 -13.88 -6.91 11.88
CA VAL A 352 -15.02 -6.86 10.97
C VAL A 352 -14.50 -6.92 9.53
N ASP A 353 -14.52 -8.10 8.93
CA ASP A 353 -13.72 -8.42 7.74
C ASP A 353 -14.26 -9.66 6.97
N SER A 354 -13.40 -10.45 6.29
CA SER A 354 -13.73 -11.66 5.53
C SER A 354 -13.82 -12.98 6.32
N ALA A 355 -13.73 -12.91 7.67
CA ALA A 355 -13.49 -14.00 8.64
C ALA A 355 -11.99 -14.28 8.92
N ILE A 356 -11.65 -15.40 9.59
CA ILE A 356 -10.28 -15.77 9.98
C ILE A 356 -10.08 -17.28 9.83
N PHE A 357 -8.96 -17.71 9.24
CA PHE A 357 -8.52 -19.12 9.30
C PHE A 357 -8.13 -19.53 10.74
N ASP A 358 -9.12 -19.95 11.51
CA ASP A 358 -9.07 -20.10 12.98
C ASP A 358 -8.18 -21.25 13.50
N ALA A 359 -7.66 -22.10 12.61
CA ALA A 359 -6.70 -23.15 12.92
C ALA A 359 -5.25 -22.67 12.90
N HIS A 360 -4.96 -21.50 12.28
CA HIS A 360 -3.59 -20.96 12.24
C HIS A 360 -3.06 -20.71 13.65
N HIS A 361 -1.82 -21.13 13.90
CA HIS A 361 -1.19 -21.12 15.22
C HIS A 361 -1.11 -19.71 15.85
N ALA A 362 -1.13 -18.64 15.05
CA ALA A 362 -1.18 -17.27 15.55
C ALA A 362 -2.48 -16.94 16.33
N PHE A 363 -3.56 -17.71 16.19
CA PHE A 363 -4.82 -17.47 16.93
C PHE A 363 -4.97 -18.33 18.19
N LEU A 364 -3.94 -19.09 18.55
CA LEU A 364 -3.85 -19.77 19.84
C LEU A 364 -3.44 -18.79 20.95
N GLY A 365 -3.72 -19.17 22.20
CA GLY A 365 -3.24 -18.53 23.41
C GLY A 365 -1.99 -19.22 23.97
N SER A 366 -1.45 -18.68 25.06
CA SER A 366 -0.30 -19.25 25.80
C SER A 366 -0.59 -20.61 26.45
N ASP A 367 -1.86 -21.01 26.51
CA ASP A 367 -2.39 -22.30 26.97
C ASP A 367 -2.64 -23.30 25.81
N GLY A 368 -2.40 -22.90 24.56
CA GLY A 368 -2.66 -23.70 23.37
C GLY A 368 -4.13 -23.71 22.89
N ASN A 369 -5.04 -23.04 23.58
CA ASN A 369 -6.46 -22.94 23.17
C ASN A 369 -6.67 -21.80 22.17
N LYS A 370 -7.75 -21.85 21.37
CA LYS A 370 -8.11 -20.75 20.46
C LYS A 370 -8.54 -19.50 21.26
N ARG A 371 -7.99 -18.32 20.91
CA ARG A 371 -8.41 -17.01 21.45
C ARG A 371 -9.58 -16.36 20.72
N ILE A 372 -10.11 -17.04 19.70
CA ILE A 372 -11.37 -16.68 19.05
C ILE A 372 -12.52 -17.08 19.98
N VAL A 373 -13.20 -16.11 20.58
CA VAL A 373 -14.18 -16.35 21.66
C VAL A 373 -15.64 -16.36 21.20
N GLU A 374 -15.91 -15.86 19.99
CA GLU A 374 -17.20 -15.91 19.31
C GLU A 374 -16.98 -15.58 17.83
N PHE A 375 -17.68 -16.26 16.92
CA PHE A 375 -17.64 -15.96 15.48
C PHE A 375 -19.03 -15.63 14.96
N LYS A 376 -19.15 -14.55 14.17
CA LYS A 376 -20.44 -14.18 13.58
C LYS A 376 -20.38 -13.93 12.08
N ASP A 377 -21.12 -14.74 11.33
CA ASP A 377 -21.33 -14.58 9.88
C ASP A 377 -22.61 -13.79 9.57
N PHE A 378 -22.50 -12.81 8.66
CA PHE A 378 -23.59 -12.01 8.09
C PHE A 378 -23.73 -12.16 6.56
N ILE A 379 -22.79 -12.86 5.91
CA ILE A 379 -22.68 -12.97 4.45
C ILE A 379 -22.96 -14.40 3.97
N GLY A 380 -22.60 -15.39 4.78
CA GLY A 380 -22.49 -16.79 4.38
C GLY A 380 -21.06 -17.11 3.93
N GLY A 381 -20.60 -18.31 4.27
CA GLY A 381 -19.25 -18.82 3.98
C GLY A 381 -18.62 -19.54 5.16
N GLY A 382 -19.07 -19.27 6.39
CA GLY A 382 -18.50 -19.84 7.61
C GLY A 382 -17.22 -19.11 8.04
N ILE A 383 -16.46 -19.73 8.96
CA ILE A 383 -15.28 -19.10 9.56
C ILE A 383 -14.06 -19.12 8.64
N GLU A 384 -13.97 -20.06 7.70
CA GLU A 384 -12.84 -20.19 6.77
C GLU A 384 -12.71 -18.95 5.86
N ASP A 385 -11.67 -18.14 6.10
CA ASP A 385 -11.38 -16.92 5.37
C ASP A 385 -10.78 -17.21 3.99
N LYS A 386 -11.62 -17.53 3.00
CA LYS A 386 -11.17 -17.86 1.63
C LYS A 386 -10.57 -16.67 0.88
N PHE A 387 -10.82 -15.45 1.35
CA PHE A 387 -10.23 -14.24 0.79
C PHE A 387 -8.79 -14.07 1.31
N GLY A 388 -8.59 -14.26 2.62
CA GLY A 388 -7.30 -14.24 3.30
C GLY A 388 -6.95 -12.93 4.01
N HIS A 389 -7.79 -11.90 3.87
CA HIS A 389 -7.54 -10.55 4.39
C HIS A 389 -7.78 -10.46 5.90
N GLY A 390 -8.95 -10.89 6.38
CA GLY A 390 -9.30 -10.85 7.80
C GLY A 390 -8.35 -11.68 8.68
N THR A 391 -7.81 -12.77 8.15
CA THR A 391 -6.75 -13.57 8.78
C THR A 391 -5.48 -12.75 9.00
N HIS A 392 -4.99 -12.06 7.97
CA HIS A 392 -3.80 -11.22 8.05
C HIS A 392 -4.01 -10.05 9.03
N VAL A 393 -5.13 -9.33 8.87
CA VAL A 393 -5.56 -8.22 9.73
C VAL A 393 -5.61 -8.63 11.22
N ALA A 394 -6.20 -9.78 11.53
CA ALA A 394 -6.29 -10.26 12.91
C ALA A 394 -4.92 -10.65 13.49
N ALA A 395 -4.01 -11.18 12.68
CA ALA A 395 -2.66 -11.51 13.10
C ALA A 395 -1.82 -10.26 13.41
N LEU A 396 -1.95 -9.19 12.61
CA LEU A 396 -1.30 -7.90 12.90
C LEU A 396 -1.80 -7.28 14.22
N ALA A 397 -3.10 -7.42 14.52
CA ALA A 397 -3.68 -6.90 15.77
C ALA A 397 -3.28 -7.72 17.00
N ALA A 398 -3.35 -9.05 16.88
CA ALA A 398 -3.38 -9.95 18.05
C ALA A 398 -2.83 -11.36 17.78
N GLY A 399 -1.99 -11.55 16.77
CA GLY A 399 -1.32 -12.84 16.49
C GLY A 399 -0.31 -13.22 17.58
N LEU A 400 -0.30 -14.47 18.01
CA LEU A 400 0.70 -15.03 18.93
C LEU A 400 1.96 -15.43 18.15
N GLY A 401 3.15 -15.18 18.71
CA GLY A 401 4.46 -15.52 18.13
C GLY A 401 4.81 -17.02 18.09
N GLY A 402 3.82 -17.91 17.89
CA GLY A 402 4.00 -19.36 17.82
C GLY A 402 3.16 -20.14 18.83
N LYS A 403 2.91 -21.41 18.51
CA LYS A 403 2.18 -22.35 19.38
C LYS A 403 3.04 -22.76 20.59
N PRO A 404 2.51 -22.70 21.83
CA PRO A 404 3.23 -23.15 23.02
C PRO A 404 3.74 -24.59 22.91
N GLY A 405 5.00 -24.82 23.26
CA GLY A 405 5.65 -26.14 23.17
C GLY A 405 6.06 -26.60 21.76
N ASP A 406 5.73 -25.84 20.71
CA ASP A 406 6.06 -26.16 19.33
C ASP A 406 7.19 -25.24 18.82
N THR A 407 8.43 -25.71 18.97
CA THR A 407 9.64 -24.95 18.59
C THR A 407 9.66 -24.54 17.12
N LYS A 408 9.01 -25.30 16.23
CA LYS A 408 8.94 -24.98 14.79
C LYS A 408 7.96 -23.84 14.53
N SER A 409 6.77 -23.93 15.12
CA SER A 409 5.75 -22.87 15.07
C SER A 409 6.29 -21.56 15.68
N ILE A 410 7.02 -21.64 16.80
CA ILE A 410 7.72 -20.51 17.40
C ILE A 410 8.81 -19.95 16.48
N ALA A 411 9.66 -20.79 15.88
CA ALA A 411 10.69 -20.34 14.95
C ALA A 411 10.11 -19.60 13.73
N ALA A 412 8.97 -20.05 13.21
CA ALA A 412 8.28 -19.43 12.08
C ALA A 412 7.55 -18.12 12.44
N LEU A 413 6.92 -18.03 13.63
CA LEU A 413 5.98 -16.96 13.95
C LEU A 413 6.50 -15.91 14.95
N LYS A 414 7.56 -16.17 15.73
CA LYS A 414 8.03 -15.26 16.81
C LYS A 414 8.32 -13.83 16.35
N ASN A 415 8.84 -13.66 15.13
CA ASN A 415 9.24 -12.37 14.56
C ASN A 415 8.03 -11.53 14.07
N TYR A 416 6.85 -12.14 13.97
CA TYR A 416 5.63 -11.62 13.34
C TYR A 416 4.44 -11.65 14.31
N GLN A 417 4.74 -11.53 15.60
CA GLN A 417 3.75 -11.39 16.65
C GLN A 417 2.94 -10.09 16.49
N GLY A 418 1.63 -10.17 16.65
CA GLY A 418 0.74 -9.02 16.63
C GLY A 418 0.81 -8.22 17.93
N VAL A 419 0.43 -6.95 17.85
CA VAL A 419 0.63 -5.95 18.93
C VAL A 419 0.03 -6.37 20.29
N ALA A 420 -1.11 -7.07 20.28
CA ALA A 420 -1.84 -7.52 21.46
C ALA A 420 -2.01 -9.07 21.48
N PRO A 421 -0.94 -9.86 21.67
CA PRO A 421 -0.93 -11.30 21.44
C PRO A 421 -1.74 -12.13 22.46
N ALA A 422 -2.23 -11.52 23.55
CA ALA A 422 -3.12 -12.14 24.53
C ALA A 422 -4.56 -11.59 24.50
N ALA A 423 -4.89 -10.69 23.56
CA ALA A 423 -6.26 -10.20 23.39
C ALA A 423 -7.21 -11.31 22.91
N LYS A 424 -8.50 -11.17 23.26
CA LYS A 424 -9.59 -12.01 22.75
C LYS A 424 -10.00 -11.51 21.37
N ILE A 425 -10.19 -12.43 20.43
CA ILE A 425 -10.53 -12.13 19.04
C ILE A 425 -12.00 -12.45 18.80
N ILE A 426 -12.74 -11.53 18.19
CA ILE A 426 -14.13 -11.71 17.77
C ILE A 426 -14.21 -11.47 16.24
N PRO A 427 -13.99 -12.51 15.40
CA PRO A 427 -14.14 -12.37 13.97
C PRO A 427 -15.61 -12.21 13.59
N VAL A 428 -15.88 -11.17 12.79
CA VAL A 428 -17.21 -10.83 12.30
C VAL A 428 -17.15 -10.71 10.79
N ARG A 429 -17.73 -11.69 10.09
CA ARG A 429 -17.70 -11.75 8.64
C ARG A 429 -18.74 -10.82 8.03
N ALA A 430 -18.26 -9.69 7.52
CA ALA A 430 -19.02 -8.66 6.79
C ALA A 430 -18.62 -8.56 5.30
N LEU A 431 -17.55 -9.26 4.89
CA LEU A 431 -17.13 -9.41 3.50
C LEU A 431 -17.29 -10.86 3.01
N SER A 432 -17.44 -11.02 1.70
CA SER A 432 -17.51 -12.31 1.00
C SER A 432 -16.12 -12.94 0.81
N ASN A 433 -16.09 -14.14 0.20
CA ASN A 433 -14.83 -14.79 -0.22
C ASN A 433 -14.04 -14.00 -1.26
N ASN A 434 -14.64 -12.97 -1.88
CA ASN A 434 -14.02 -12.11 -2.88
C ASN A 434 -13.77 -10.69 -2.30
N GLY A 435 -13.81 -10.52 -0.98
CA GLY A 435 -13.59 -9.22 -0.32
C GLY A 435 -14.74 -8.21 -0.46
N THR A 436 -15.86 -8.59 -1.07
CA THR A 436 -17.01 -7.69 -1.31
C THR A 436 -18.06 -7.79 -0.21
N GLY A 437 -18.60 -6.65 0.22
CA GLY A 437 -19.65 -6.56 1.23
C GLY A 437 -20.64 -5.44 0.92
N SER A 438 -21.76 -5.38 1.66
CA SER A 438 -22.75 -4.31 1.50
C SER A 438 -22.90 -3.49 2.79
N THR A 439 -23.18 -2.20 2.64
CA THR A 439 -23.43 -1.26 3.73
C THR A 439 -24.47 -1.79 4.72
N ALA A 440 -25.54 -2.45 4.23
CA ALA A 440 -26.57 -3.05 5.08
C ALA A 440 -26.01 -4.18 5.98
N LYS A 441 -25.18 -5.08 5.44
CA LYS A 441 -24.57 -6.17 6.24
C LYS A 441 -23.50 -5.66 7.21
N LEU A 442 -22.81 -4.57 6.86
CA LEU A 442 -21.91 -3.90 7.79
C LEU A 442 -22.68 -3.21 8.93
N ILE A 443 -23.86 -2.63 8.68
CA ILE A 443 -24.73 -2.07 9.74
C ILE A 443 -25.30 -3.18 10.63
N GLU A 444 -25.77 -4.30 10.06
CA GLU A 444 -26.20 -5.47 10.84
C GLU A 444 -25.10 -5.98 11.78
N SER A 445 -23.84 -6.01 11.31
CA SER A 445 -22.71 -6.50 12.08
C SER A 445 -22.27 -5.53 13.18
N LEU A 446 -22.24 -4.22 12.91
CA LEU A 446 -21.99 -3.17 13.91
C LEU A 446 -23.10 -3.12 14.98
N ASN A 447 -24.36 -3.34 14.60
CA ASN A 447 -25.49 -3.44 15.54
C ASN A 447 -25.37 -4.67 16.46
N TRP A 448 -25.00 -5.83 15.92
CA TRP A 448 -24.74 -7.03 16.72
C TRP A 448 -23.58 -6.82 17.69
N LEU A 449 -22.50 -6.16 17.26
CA LEU A 449 -21.38 -5.78 18.12
C LEU A 449 -21.82 -4.84 19.25
N LEU A 450 -22.64 -3.83 18.96
CA LEU A 450 -23.17 -2.90 19.97
C LEU A 450 -23.97 -3.63 21.05
N ALA A 451 -24.82 -4.57 20.65
CA ALA A 451 -25.61 -5.40 21.56
C ALA A 451 -24.75 -6.38 22.38
N ASN A 452 -23.70 -6.96 21.80
CA ASN A 452 -22.90 -8.02 22.42
C ASN A 452 -21.62 -7.55 23.11
N ARG A 453 -21.25 -6.27 23.00
CA ARG A 453 -19.98 -5.72 23.53
C ARG A 453 -19.68 -6.11 24.98
N THR A 454 -20.68 -6.06 25.85
CA THR A 454 -20.53 -6.40 27.27
C THR A 454 -20.27 -7.89 27.49
N ARG A 455 -20.90 -8.77 26.68
CA ARG A 455 -20.80 -10.24 26.82
C ARG A 455 -19.39 -10.76 26.52
N TYR A 456 -18.71 -10.19 25.53
CA TYR A 456 -17.37 -10.62 25.11
C TYR A 456 -16.26 -9.62 25.48
N ASN A 457 -16.57 -8.60 26.28
CA ASN A 457 -15.72 -7.44 26.61
C ASN A 457 -15.08 -6.78 25.35
N ILE A 458 -15.90 -6.58 24.32
CA ILE A 458 -15.48 -5.90 23.08
C ILE A 458 -15.27 -4.42 23.40
N ARG A 459 -14.00 -4.01 23.46
CA ARG A 459 -13.61 -2.62 23.67
C ARG A 459 -13.00 -1.97 22.43
N VAL A 460 -12.62 -2.77 21.44
CA VAL A 460 -12.04 -2.31 20.16
C VAL A 460 -12.79 -2.94 19.00
N VAL A 461 -13.11 -2.16 17.98
CA VAL A 461 -13.66 -2.63 16.69
C VAL A 461 -12.75 -2.15 15.58
N ASN A 462 -12.14 -3.10 14.87
CA ASN A 462 -11.26 -2.87 13.73
C ASN A 462 -12.06 -2.94 12.42
N LEU A 463 -12.02 -1.85 11.65
CA LEU A 463 -12.60 -1.74 10.31
C LEU A 463 -11.47 -1.53 9.28
N SER A 464 -10.88 -2.64 8.83
CA SER A 464 -9.89 -2.67 7.73
C SER A 464 -10.54 -2.60 6.34
N LEU A 465 -11.76 -2.04 6.27
CA LEU A 465 -12.64 -1.94 5.11
C LEU A 465 -13.38 -0.59 5.12
N GLY A 466 -14.02 -0.22 4.02
CA GLY A 466 -14.83 1.00 3.94
C GLY A 466 -15.60 1.16 2.64
N THR A 467 -16.46 2.18 2.59
CA THR A 467 -17.23 2.63 1.41
C THR A 467 -16.73 4.01 0.96
N PRO A 468 -16.98 4.46 -0.28
CA PRO A 468 -16.52 5.80 -0.70
C PRO A 468 -17.37 6.85 0.02
N ALA A 469 -16.74 7.84 0.64
CA ALA A 469 -17.43 8.82 1.49
C ALA A 469 -18.17 9.89 0.66
N ILE A 470 -19.27 9.49 0.01
CA ILE A 470 -20.08 10.34 -0.87
C ILE A 470 -21.13 11.19 -0.13
N GLU A 471 -21.54 10.78 1.07
CA GLU A 471 -22.46 11.53 1.94
C GLU A 471 -21.74 12.10 3.16
N SER A 472 -22.22 13.25 3.67
CA SER A 472 -21.68 13.84 4.90
C SER A 472 -21.67 12.84 6.06
N TRP A 473 -20.60 12.83 6.87
CA TRP A 473 -20.49 11.95 8.04
C TRP A 473 -21.69 12.10 9.00
N ARG A 474 -22.33 13.27 9.02
CA ARG A 474 -23.54 13.54 9.81
C ARG A 474 -24.70 12.60 9.43
N ASN A 475 -24.83 12.31 8.15
CA ASN A 475 -25.95 11.59 7.52
C ASN A 475 -25.62 10.12 7.23
N ASP A 476 -24.39 9.86 6.77
CA ASP A 476 -23.88 8.55 6.37
C ASP A 476 -24.23 7.47 7.42
N PRO A 477 -24.85 6.34 7.01
CA PRO A 477 -25.40 5.38 7.95
C PRO A 477 -24.33 4.52 8.64
N LEU A 478 -23.13 4.37 8.07
CA LEU A 478 -22.00 3.71 8.72
C LEU A 478 -21.39 4.64 9.77
N CYS A 479 -21.17 5.91 9.43
CA CYS A 479 -20.70 6.95 10.35
C CYS A 479 -21.62 7.03 11.57
N ARG A 480 -22.95 7.03 11.36
CA ARG A 480 -23.93 7.01 12.45
C ARG A 480 -23.86 5.74 13.31
N ALA A 481 -23.62 4.57 12.71
CA ALA A 481 -23.49 3.30 13.45
C ALA A 481 -22.20 3.23 14.29
N VAL A 482 -21.05 3.62 13.74
CA VAL A 482 -19.78 3.65 14.50
C VAL A 482 -19.78 4.71 15.59
N ARG A 483 -20.49 5.83 15.39
CA ARG A 483 -20.66 6.88 16.41
C ARG A 483 -21.48 6.38 17.60
N GLN A 484 -22.46 5.50 17.37
CA GLN A 484 -23.21 4.82 18.44
C GLN A 484 -22.33 3.83 19.22
N LEU A 485 -21.52 3.02 18.53
CA LEU A 485 -20.50 2.16 19.17
C LEU A 485 -19.51 2.98 20.02
N THR A 486 -19.04 4.10 19.47
CA THR A 486 -18.10 4.99 20.16
C THR A 486 -18.72 5.63 21.39
N SER A 487 -19.95 6.13 21.28
CA SER A 487 -20.75 6.64 22.41
C SER A 487 -21.02 5.58 23.47
N ALA A 488 -21.05 4.29 23.09
CA ALA A 488 -21.26 3.16 23.98
C ALA A 488 -19.97 2.60 24.63
N GLY A 489 -18.84 3.32 24.51
CA GLY A 489 -17.57 3.02 25.18
C GLY A 489 -16.59 2.12 24.41
N VAL A 490 -16.86 1.87 23.12
CA VAL A 490 -16.02 1.03 22.24
C VAL A 490 -15.15 1.92 21.37
N VAL A 491 -13.85 1.66 21.29
CA VAL A 491 -12.98 2.39 20.35
C VAL A 491 -13.14 1.80 18.97
N VAL A 492 -13.66 2.59 18.02
CA VAL A 492 -13.72 2.19 16.62
C VAL A 492 -12.49 2.73 15.88
N VAL A 493 -11.73 1.83 15.27
CA VAL A 493 -10.53 2.13 14.48
C VAL A 493 -10.81 1.76 13.03
N ALA A 494 -10.57 2.68 12.09
CA ALA A 494 -10.87 2.45 10.68
C ALA A 494 -9.73 2.83 9.73
N ALA A 495 -9.64 2.13 8.62
CA ALA A 495 -8.72 2.46 7.53
C ALA A 495 -9.08 3.82 6.90
N ALA A 496 -8.07 4.65 6.62
CA ALA A 496 -8.28 5.91 5.89
C ALA A 496 -8.71 5.68 4.43
N GLY A 497 -8.29 4.57 3.83
CA GLY A 497 -8.45 4.25 2.41
C GLY A 497 -7.10 4.15 1.69
N ASN A 498 -7.11 3.54 0.50
CA ASN A 498 -5.92 3.33 -0.34
C ASN A 498 -6.00 4.14 -1.65
N ASN A 499 -6.71 5.26 -1.65
CA ASN A 499 -6.92 6.16 -2.81
C ASN A 499 -6.07 7.44 -2.71
N GLY A 500 -4.85 7.34 -2.18
CA GLY A 500 -3.90 8.44 -2.02
C GLY A 500 -3.28 8.99 -3.31
N LYS A 501 -3.55 8.37 -4.46
CA LYS A 501 -3.12 8.80 -5.80
C LYS A 501 -4.27 8.71 -6.82
N ASN A 502 -4.17 9.51 -7.89
CA ASN A 502 -4.98 9.36 -9.10
C ASN A 502 -4.33 8.37 -10.08
N ASP A 503 -5.01 8.08 -11.20
CA ASP A 503 -4.56 7.13 -12.23
C ASP A 503 -3.25 7.58 -12.92
N SER A 504 -2.98 8.90 -12.95
CA SER A 504 -1.71 9.50 -13.39
C SER A 504 -0.60 9.45 -12.34
N GLY A 505 -0.80 8.76 -11.21
CA GLY A 505 0.19 8.58 -10.16
C GLY A 505 0.47 9.81 -9.29
N GLN A 506 -0.29 10.90 -9.42
CA GLN A 506 -0.15 12.15 -8.66
C GLN A 506 -0.84 12.05 -7.29
N LYS A 507 -0.39 12.79 -6.26
CA LYS A 507 -1.04 12.80 -4.93
C LYS A 507 -2.50 13.26 -5.04
N LEU A 508 -3.42 12.43 -4.54
CA LEU A 508 -4.85 12.76 -4.45
C LEU A 508 -5.23 13.12 -3.01
N TYR A 509 -5.77 14.32 -2.84
CA TYR A 509 -6.35 14.81 -1.58
C TYR A 509 -7.87 14.70 -1.62
N GLY A 510 -8.49 14.38 -0.48
CA GLY A 510 -9.94 14.27 -0.37
C GLY A 510 -10.50 12.85 -0.31
N ALA A 511 -9.64 11.84 -0.30
CA ALA A 511 -9.98 10.44 -0.56
C ALA A 511 -10.22 9.59 0.71
N ILE A 512 -10.58 10.21 1.83
CA ILE A 512 -10.85 9.52 3.10
C ILE A 512 -12.18 8.76 3.01
N HIS A 513 -12.16 7.47 3.34
CA HIS A 513 -13.31 6.57 3.20
C HIS A 513 -14.28 6.63 4.37
N SER A 514 -15.52 6.16 4.15
CA SER A 514 -16.49 5.91 5.21
C SER A 514 -16.29 4.51 5.80
N PRO A 515 -16.33 4.35 7.13
CA PRO A 515 -16.69 5.34 8.15
C PRO A 515 -15.50 6.14 8.72
N GLY A 516 -14.31 6.07 8.13
CA GLY A 516 -13.11 6.83 8.53
C GLY A 516 -13.23 8.36 8.38
N ASN A 517 -14.27 8.88 7.73
CA ASN A 517 -14.62 10.29 7.70
C ASN A 517 -15.37 10.76 8.96
N ASP A 518 -15.78 9.88 9.88
CA ASP A 518 -16.44 10.29 11.13
C ASP A 518 -15.43 10.87 12.16
N PRO A 519 -15.76 12.00 12.83
CA PRO A 519 -14.98 12.57 13.93
C PRO A 519 -14.63 11.60 15.08
N THR A 520 -15.55 10.72 15.49
CA THR A 520 -15.37 9.87 16.68
C THR A 520 -14.59 8.61 16.40
N VAL A 521 -14.44 8.23 15.13
CA VAL A 521 -13.57 7.14 14.69
C VAL A 521 -12.10 7.56 14.80
N LEU A 522 -11.24 6.60 15.15
CA LEU A 522 -9.80 6.71 15.04
C LEU A 522 -9.37 6.21 13.64
N THR A 523 -9.13 7.13 12.74
CA THR A 523 -8.85 6.87 11.31
C THR A 523 -7.35 6.80 11.07
N VAL A 524 -6.89 5.71 10.47
CA VAL A 524 -5.48 5.35 10.37
C VAL A 524 -5.02 5.36 8.91
N GLY A 525 -4.03 6.21 8.59
CA GLY A 525 -3.27 6.14 7.35
C GLY A 525 -2.05 5.23 7.46
N ALA A 526 -1.37 4.98 6.34
CA ALA A 526 -0.25 4.03 6.27
C ALA A 526 1.10 4.73 6.08
N THR A 527 2.10 4.32 6.87
CA THR A 527 3.52 4.58 6.58
C THR A 527 4.14 3.40 5.82
N ASN A 528 5.20 3.72 5.10
CA ASN A 528 6.17 2.79 4.56
C ASN A 528 7.48 2.97 5.33
N THR A 529 7.86 1.94 6.09
CA THR A 529 9.09 1.89 6.88
C THR A 529 10.31 1.46 6.05
N PHE A 530 10.13 1.29 4.73
CA PHE A 530 11.10 0.68 3.79
C PHE A 530 11.62 -0.70 4.21
N GLY A 531 10.96 -1.35 5.18
CA GLY A 531 11.36 -2.63 5.79
C GLY A 531 12.25 -2.48 7.03
N THR A 532 12.74 -1.27 7.33
CA THR A 532 13.63 -1.00 8.46
C THR A 532 12.87 -0.90 9.78
N ASN A 533 13.64 -0.90 10.87
CA ASN A 533 13.17 -0.55 12.21
C ASN A 533 13.35 0.94 12.52
N ALA A 534 14.10 1.68 11.70
CA ALA A 534 14.38 3.09 11.91
C ALA A 534 13.10 3.92 11.74
N ARG A 535 13.18 5.18 12.19
CA ARG A 535 12.00 6.07 12.30
C ARG A 535 12.23 7.45 11.70
N ASN A 536 13.38 7.67 11.05
CA ASN A 536 13.76 8.89 10.35
C ASN A 536 13.71 8.73 8.81
N ASP A 537 13.65 7.49 8.31
CA ASP A 537 13.37 7.10 6.93
C ASP A 537 11.87 6.83 6.66
N ASP A 538 11.07 6.66 7.73
CA ASP A 538 9.65 6.34 7.71
C ASP A 538 8.82 7.40 6.93
N ALA A 539 8.17 6.99 5.82
CA ALA A 539 7.47 7.90 4.90
C ALA A 539 5.97 7.58 4.78
N ILE A 540 5.12 8.54 4.39
CA ILE A 540 3.70 8.24 4.08
C ILE A 540 3.61 7.36 2.84
N ALA A 541 2.96 6.20 2.96
CA ALA A 541 2.77 5.27 1.86
C ALA A 541 1.99 5.95 0.72
N THR A 542 2.43 5.73 -0.52
CA THR A 542 1.93 6.44 -1.70
C THR A 542 0.41 6.31 -1.88
N TYR A 543 -0.11 5.10 -1.66
CA TYR A 543 -1.55 4.79 -1.73
C TYR A 543 -2.36 5.30 -0.54
N SER A 544 -1.77 5.70 0.60
CA SER A 544 -2.55 6.09 1.78
C SER A 544 -3.47 7.28 1.46
N SER A 545 -4.78 7.12 1.66
CA SER A 545 -5.76 8.19 1.43
C SER A 545 -5.47 9.41 2.30
N ARG A 546 -5.66 10.59 1.70
CA ARG A 546 -5.31 11.90 2.28
C ARG A 546 -6.57 12.73 2.49
N GLY A 547 -6.57 13.55 3.55
CA GLY A 547 -7.63 14.51 3.86
C GLY A 547 -7.72 15.68 2.87
N PRO A 548 -8.55 16.70 3.18
CA PRO A 548 -9.57 16.66 4.22
C PRO A 548 -10.73 15.73 3.79
N THR A 549 -11.79 15.55 4.58
CA THR A 549 -12.95 14.79 4.10
C THR A 549 -13.70 15.55 3.00
N ARG A 550 -14.03 14.89 1.88
CA ARG A 550 -14.83 15.46 0.77
C ARG A 550 -16.23 14.85 0.65
N SER A 551 -16.67 14.18 1.70
CA SER A 551 -18.07 13.85 1.96
C SER A 551 -18.89 15.13 2.04
N PHE A 552 -20.13 15.13 1.53
CA PHE A 552 -20.92 16.36 1.41
C PHE A 552 -22.41 16.16 1.75
N ALA A 553 -23.07 17.24 2.14
CA ALA A 553 -24.52 17.33 2.23
C ALA A 553 -25.05 18.30 1.18
N THR A 554 -26.19 17.99 0.56
CA THR A 554 -26.89 18.91 -0.35
C THR A 554 -27.90 19.74 0.44
N VAL A 555 -27.73 21.06 0.47
CA VAL A 555 -28.66 22.01 1.12
C VAL A 555 -29.15 22.97 0.06
N ASN A 556 -30.47 23.00 -0.19
CA ASN A 556 -31.11 23.83 -1.23
C ASN A 556 -30.44 23.69 -2.62
N GLY A 557 -30.06 22.46 -2.99
CA GLY A 557 -29.36 22.13 -4.23
C GLY A 557 -27.84 22.34 -4.19
N VAL A 558 -27.29 23.05 -3.20
CA VAL A 558 -25.85 23.34 -3.09
C VAL A 558 -25.14 22.25 -2.28
N LYS A 559 -24.06 21.68 -2.83
CA LYS A 559 -23.18 20.75 -2.10
C LYS A 559 -22.32 21.51 -1.09
N LYS A 560 -22.34 21.09 0.18
CA LYS A 560 -21.44 21.56 1.24
C LYS A 560 -20.56 20.42 1.73
N TYR A 561 -19.25 20.56 1.55
CA TYR A 561 -18.25 19.58 1.95
C TYR A 561 -17.96 19.63 3.45
N ASP A 562 -17.71 18.47 4.06
CA ASP A 562 -17.39 18.33 5.48
C ASP A 562 -15.99 18.87 5.84
N ASN A 563 -15.01 18.77 4.93
CA ASN A 563 -13.65 19.33 5.05
C ASN A 563 -12.92 19.03 6.37
N LEU A 564 -13.17 17.87 6.99
CA LEU A 564 -12.51 17.50 8.25
C LEU A 564 -11.05 17.10 8.05
N ILE A 565 -10.19 17.43 9.02
CA ILE A 565 -8.82 16.91 9.07
C ILE A 565 -8.84 15.41 9.38
N LYS A 566 -8.26 14.62 8.47
CA LYS A 566 -8.09 13.16 8.53
C LYS A 566 -6.86 12.77 7.65
N PRO A 567 -6.16 11.65 7.90
CA PRO A 567 -6.34 10.71 9.01
C PRO A 567 -6.04 11.35 10.37
N ASP A 568 -6.33 10.65 11.48
CA ASP A 568 -6.02 11.18 12.82
C ASP A 568 -4.55 10.90 13.18
N ILE A 569 -4.04 9.72 12.78
CA ILE A 569 -2.64 9.27 12.91
C ILE A 569 -2.28 8.34 11.73
N VAL A 570 -1.01 8.00 11.61
CA VAL A 570 -0.53 6.94 10.70
C VAL A 570 0.25 5.86 11.44
N ALA A 571 0.33 4.66 10.86
CA ALA A 571 1.11 3.54 11.38
C ALA A 571 1.67 2.71 10.21
N PRO A 572 2.67 1.82 10.43
CA PRO A 572 3.19 0.94 9.38
C PRO A 572 2.07 0.23 8.61
N GLY A 573 2.21 0.13 7.29
CA GLY A 573 1.18 -0.48 6.46
C GLY A 573 1.62 -0.96 5.08
N ASN A 574 2.92 -0.89 4.76
CA ASN A 574 3.49 -1.33 3.49
C ASN A 574 4.30 -2.62 3.67
N LYS A 575 4.05 -3.63 2.82
CA LYS A 575 4.70 -4.95 2.84
C LYS A 575 4.75 -5.61 4.24
N LEU A 576 3.66 -5.52 5.01
CA LEU A 576 3.62 -6.13 6.34
C LEU A 576 3.38 -7.64 6.25
N ILE A 577 4.15 -8.40 7.04
CA ILE A 577 4.04 -9.84 7.18
C ILE A 577 2.98 -10.18 8.24
N GLY A 578 2.12 -11.14 7.94
CA GLY A 578 1.07 -11.61 8.84
C GLY A 578 0.51 -12.97 8.43
N ALA A 579 -0.34 -13.57 9.27
CA ALA A 579 -0.87 -14.93 9.06
C ALA A 579 -1.60 -15.09 7.71
N LYS A 580 -1.31 -16.19 7.03
CA LYS A 580 -1.96 -16.59 5.78
C LYS A 580 -3.08 -17.59 6.05
N SER A 581 -4.25 -17.33 5.47
CA SER A 581 -5.32 -18.34 5.38
C SER A 581 -4.92 -19.47 4.42
N LYS A 582 -5.25 -20.72 4.77
CA LYS A 582 -5.10 -21.91 3.92
C LYS A 582 -5.68 -21.71 2.52
N SER A 583 -6.84 -21.07 2.43
CA SER A 583 -7.50 -20.67 1.19
C SER A 583 -7.35 -19.15 1.04
N ASN A 584 -6.62 -18.66 0.04
CA ASN A 584 -6.28 -17.23 -0.04
C ASN A 584 -6.23 -16.72 -1.49
N VAL A 585 -7.11 -15.75 -1.82
CA VAL A 585 -7.23 -15.19 -3.18
C VAL A 585 -5.96 -14.43 -3.60
N PHE A 586 -5.34 -13.67 -2.69
CA PHE A 586 -4.13 -12.90 -3.00
C PHE A 586 -2.97 -13.79 -3.44
N THR A 587 -2.74 -14.91 -2.74
CA THR A 587 -1.65 -15.84 -3.09
C THR A 587 -1.99 -16.76 -4.27
N ASN A 588 -3.26 -16.91 -4.62
CA ASN A 588 -3.67 -17.59 -5.85
C ASN A 588 -3.43 -16.71 -7.09
N ILE A 589 -3.61 -15.39 -6.97
CA ILE A 589 -3.33 -14.41 -8.04
C ILE A 589 -1.83 -14.11 -8.13
N ASN A 590 -1.16 -13.94 -6.98
CA ASN A 590 0.28 -13.68 -6.91
C ASN A 590 0.94 -14.55 -5.81
N PRO A 591 1.46 -15.74 -6.16
CA PRO A 591 2.12 -16.65 -5.22
C PRO A 591 3.29 -16.02 -4.45
N SER A 592 4.00 -15.06 -5.04
CA SER A 592 5.16 -14.37 -4.42
C SER A 592 4.82 -13.54 -3.17
N LEU A 593 3.52 -13.31 -2.91
CA LEU A 593 3.08 -12.73 -1.64
C LEU A 593 3.23 -13.70 -0.46
N THR A 594 3.34 -15.01 -0.68
CA THR A 594 3.62 -15.99 0.38
C THR A 594 5.04 -15.82 0.89
N VAL A 595 5.24 -15.67 2.20
CA VAL A 595 6.59 -15.70 2.79
C VAL A 595 7.12 -17.13 2.70
N GLN A 596 8.34 -17.30 2.18
CA GLN A 596 8.98 -18.60 2.06
C GLN A 596 9.35 -19.14 3.45
N ALA A 597 8.54 -20.04 3.99
CA ALA A 597 8.75 -20.67 5.28
C ALA A 597 9.70 -21.88 5.17
N ALA A 598 10.36 -22.23 6.27
CA ALA A 598 11.20 -23.43 6.35
C ALA A 598 10.40 -24.75 6.24
N GLU A 599 9.09 -24.73 6.53
CA GLU A 599 8.18 -25.86 6.35
C GLU A 599 6.83 -25.40 5.79
N ASN A 600 6.26 -26.18 4.87
CA ASN A 600 5.01 -25.87 4.17
C ASN A 600 3.76 -26.31 4.96
N ASN A 601 3.65 -25.91 6.23
CA ASN A 601 2.47 -26.20 7.08
C ASN A 601 1.51 -25.00 7.07
N ASP A 602 0.29 -25.19 6.53
CA ASP A 602 -0.75 -24.14 6.40
C ASP A 602 -0.98 -23.36 7.71
N ASP A 603 -1.00 -24.07 8.84
CA ASP A 603 -1.15 -23.61 10.21
C ASP A 603 -0.10 -22.56 10.65
N THR A 604 0.96 -22.38 9.86
CA THR A 604 2.09 -21.45 10.13
C THR A 604 2.46 -20.56 8.95
N GLN A 605 1.78 -20.65 7.81
CA GLN A 605 2.13 -19.83 6.64
C GLN A 605 1.87 -18.34 6.88
N LEU A 606 2.65 -17.50 6.21
CA LEU A 606 2.58 -16.04 6.29
C LEU A 606 2.47 -15.45 4.88
N LEU A 607 1.92 -14.24 4.77
CA LEU A 607 1.97 -13.45 3.53
C LEU A 607 2.31 -11.97 3.79
N TYR A 608 2.84 -11.33 2.75
CA TYR A 608 2.95 -9.88 2.63
C TYR A 608 1.63 -9.27 2.15
N LEU A 609 1.14 -8.23 2.82
CA LEU A 609 0.09 -7.33 2.31
C LEU A 609 0.45 -5.86 2.55
N SER A 610 -0.18 -4.98 1.78
CA SER A 610 0.01 -3.52 1.88
C SER A 610 -1.33 -2.79 1.82
N GLY A 611 -1.54 -1.84 2.72
CA GLY A 611 -2.76 -1.03 2.78
C GLY A 611 -2.93 -0.36 4.14
N THR A 612 -3.76 0.69 4.19
CA THR A 612 -4.27 1.24 5.47
C THR A 612 -5.01 0.20 6.29
N SER A 613 -5.60 -0.80 5.62
CA SER A 613 -6.15 -2.04 6.19
C SER A 613 -5.16 -2.84 7.05
N MET A 614 -3.85 -2.70 6.85
CA MET A 614 -2.78 -3.31 7.67
C MET A 614 -2.33 -2.38 8.81
N SER A 615 -2.49 -1.07 8.66
CA SER A 615 -2.19 -0.07 9.71
C SER A 615 -3.27 -0.03 10.80
N THR A 616 -4.55 -0.16 10.42
CA THR A 616 -5.71 -0.22 11.34
C THR A 616 -5.58 -1.28 12.45
N PRO A 617 -5.19 -2.54 12.19
CA PRO A 617 -5.07 -3.56 13.23
C PRO A 617 -3.92 -3.30 14.20
N ILE A 618 -2.81 -2.72 13.75
CA ILE A 618 -1.68 -2.32 14.61
C ILE A 618 -2.14 -1.29 15.65
N VAL A 619 -2.91 -0.29 15.20
CA VAL A 619 -3.54 0.68 16.10
C VAL A 619 -4.59 0.00 16.99
N SER A 620 -5.41 -0.91 16.47
CA SER A 620 -6.41 -1.65 17.27
C SER A 620 -5.79 -2.49 18.39
N GLY A 621 -4.68 -3.17 18.12
CA GLY A 621 -3.90 -3.88 19.14
C GLY A 621 -3.28 -2.91 20.15
N THR A 622 -2.76 -1.76 19.70
CA THR A 622 -2.26 -0.71 20.60
C THR A 622 -3.35 -0.21 21.54
N VAL A 623 -4.58 -0.01 21.05
CA VAL A 623 -5.72 0.36 21.89
C VAL A 623 -6.01 -0.71 22.94
N ALA A 624 -5.90 -2.01 22.61
CA ALA A 624 -6.03 -3.06 23.60
C ALA A 624 -4.94 -3.01 24.69
N LEU A 625 -3.69 -2.65 24.35
CA LEU A 625 -2.63 -2.41 25.33
C LEU A 625 -2.97 -1.21 26.25
N LEU A 626 -3.44 -0.10 25.68
CA LEU A 626 -3.84 1.10 26.43
C LEU A 626 -4.99 0.80 27.40
N LEU A 627 -5.96 -0.01 26.97
CA LEU A 627 -7.11 -0.41 27.79
C LEU A 627 -6.81 -1.52 28.80
N GLN A 628 -5.75 -2.30 28.61
CA GLN A 628 -5.21 -3.18 29.65
C GLN A 628 -4.46 -2.36 30.71
N ALA A 629 -3.65 -1.38 30.28
CA ALA A 629 -2.90 -0.50 31.18
C ALA A 629 -3.81 0.44 31.99
N ASN A 630 -4.92 0.90 31.40
CA ASN A 630 -5.92 1.74 32.04
C ASN A 630 -7.33 1.44 31.48
N PRO A 631 -8.14 0.58 32.16
CA PRO A 631 -9.43 0.14 31.64
C PRO A 631 -10.51 1.24 31.64
N LYS A 632 -10.27 2.37 32.32
CA LYS A 632 -11.19 3.50 32.46
C LYS A 632 -11.10 4.52 31.33
N LEU A 633 -10.11 4.43 30.44
CA LEU A 633 -9.99 5.35 29.31
C LEU A 633 -11.25 5.30 28.42
N THR A 634 -11.74 6.49 28.07
CA THR A 634 -12.78 6.67 27.05
C THR A 634 -12.17 6.65 25.64
N PRO A 635 -12.96 6.39 24.57
CA PRO A 635 -12.45 6.48 23.20
C PRO A 635 -11.81 7.83 22.86
N ASN A 636 -12.36 8.93 23.38
CA ASN A 636 -11.79 10.26 23.21
C ASN A 636 -10.44 10.42 23.93
N MET A 637 -10.27 9.84 25.13
CA MET A 637 -8.98 9.81 25.84
C MET A 637 -7.95 8.95 25.10
N VAL A 638 -8.34 7.80 24.55
CA VAL A 638 -7.47 6.96 23.71
C VAL A 638 -7.01 7.74 22.47
N LYS A 639 -7.94 8.39 21.76
CA LYS A 639 -7.65 9.23 20.58
C LYS A 639 -6.82 10.48 20.91
N MET A 640 -6.98 11.06 22.10
CA MET A 640 -6.11 12.12 22.63
C MET A 640 -4.68 11.63 22.83
N ILE A 641 -4.50 10.53 23.59
CA ILE A 641 -3.19 9.97 23.92
C ILE A 641 -2.40 9.63 22.65
N LEU A 642 -3.04 8.92 21.71
CA LEU A 642 -2.39 8.44 20.49
C LEU A 642 -1.95 9.57 19.56
N GLN A 643 -2.71 10.66 19.48
CA GLN A 643 -2.29 11.85 18.73
C GLN A 643 -1.18 12.62 19.46
N TYR A 644 -1.37 12.91 20.75
CA TYR A 644 -0.45 13.73 21.55
C TYR A 644 0.96 13.13 21.63
N THR A 645 1.07 11.80 21.60
CA THR A 645 2.34 11.06 21.69
C THR A 645 2.93 10.67 20.32
N ALA A 646 2.20 10.88 19.22
CA ALA A 646 2.66 10.54 17.87
C ALA A 646 3.94 11.29 17.47
N GLN A 647 4.69 10.71 16.54
CA GLN A 647 5.87 11.32 15.94
C GLN A 647 5.48 12.09 14.67
N PRO A 648 5.68 13.42 14.60
CA PRO A 648 5.64 14.14 13.34
C PRO A 648 6.70 13.61 12.37
N LEU A 649 6.29 13.21 11.17
CA LEU A 649 7.17 12.85 10.06
C LEU A 649 7.54 14.09 9.26
N GLU A 650 8.80 14.21 8.85
CA GLU A 650 9.29 15.34 8.07
C GLU A 650 8.77 15.30 6.62
N GLY A 651 8.58 16.46 5.98
CA GLY A 651 8.13 16.56 4.59
C GLY A 651 6.65 16.25 4.31
N PHE A 652 5.86 15.86 5.32
CA PHE A 652 4.43 15.54 5.17
C PHE A 652 3.53 16.52 5.94
N ASN A 653 2.41 16.93 5.34
CA ASN A 653 1.43 17.79 6.01
C ASN A 653 0.36 16.99 6.78
N THR A 654 -0.38 17.68 7.65
CA THR A 654 -1.42 17.11 8.54
C THR A 654 -2.50 16.30 7.81
N LEU A 655 -2.79 16.61 6.53
CA LEU A 655 -3.77 15.85 5.73
C LEU A 655 -3.20 14.54 5.16
N GLU A 656 -1.88 14.36 5.21
CA GLU A 656 -1.21 13.10 4.87
C GLU A 656 -0.91 12.24 6.10
N GLN A 657 -0.46 12.86 7.20
CA GLN A 657 0.05 12.14 8.39
C GLN A 657 -0.84 12.20 9.63
N GLY A 658 -1.90 13.01 9.65
CA GLY A 658 -2.63 13.31 10.89
C GLY A 658 -1.71 13.99 11.91
N ALA A 659 -1.75 13.56 13.16
CA ALA A 659 -0.84 14.01 14.21
C ALA A 659 0.55 13.34 14.14
N GLY A 660 0.74 12.40 13.22
CA GLY A 660 2.01 11.70 12.97
C GLY A 660 1.95 10.18 13.12
N ALA A 661 3.13 9.56 13.10
CA ALA A 661 3.33 8.13 13.20
C ALA A 661 3.18 7.59 14.63
N LEU A 662 2.52 6.44 14.74
CA LEU A 662 2.20 5.73 15.99
C LEU A 662 3.41 5.57 16.92
N ASN A 663 3.19 5.82 18.21
CA ASN A 663 4.17 5.67 19.29
C ASN A 663 3.54 4.94 20.49
N VAL A 664 3.77 3.63 20.60
CA VAL A 664 3.16 2.82 21.67
C VAL A 664 3.83 3.09 23.02
N GLU A 665 5.13 3.38 23.01
CA GLU A 665 5.95 3.67 24.19
C GLU A 665 5.43 4.92 24.93
N GLY A 666 5.34 6.06 24.23
CA GLY A 666 4.81 7.29 24.80
C GLY A 666 3.33 7.17 25.19
N ALA A 667 2.52 6.51 24.37
CA ALA A 667 1.09 6.32 24.63
C ALA A 667 0.84 5.54 25.94
N ILE A 668 1.59 4.46 26.20
CA ILE A 668 1.44 3.67 27.43
C ILE A 668 1.95 4.43 28.66
N ARG A 669 3.02 5.23 28.54
CA ARG A 669 3.44 6.15 29.61
C ARG A 669 2.32 7.10 30.02
N VAL A 670 1.66 7.77 29.07
CA VAL A 670 0.54 8.70 29.36
C VAL A 670 -0.69 7.95 29.90
N ALA A 671 -1.04 6.79 29.33
CA ALA A 671 -2.20 6.00 29.77
C ALA A 671 -2.10 5.57 31.25
N LYS A 672 -0.92 5.16 31.71
CA LYS A 672 -0.68 4.72 33.10
C LYS A 672 -0.83 5.84 34.15
N ILE A 673 -0.53 7.08 33.79
CA ILE A 673 -0.63 8.24 34.71
C ILE A 673 -1.99 8.94 34.67
N ILE A 674 -2.89 8.59 33.74
CA ILE A 674 -4.26 9.11 33.74
C ILE A 674 -5.08 8.46 34.87
N ARG A 675 -5.77 9.30 35.63
CA ARG A 675 -6.62 8.94 36.77
C ARG A 675 -7.76 8.00 36.38
N GLN A 676 -7.99 7.01 37.25
CA GLN A 676 -9.04 6.00 37.12
C GLN A 676 -10.27 6.29 37.99
N ASP A 677 -10.17 7.33 38.82
CA ASP A 677 -11.13 7.80 39.83
C ASP A 677 -11.84 9.11 39.45
N LEU A 678 -11.79 9.50 38.17
CA LEU A 678 -12.43 10.72 37.68
C LEU A 678 -13.96 10.65 37.90
N PRO A 679 -14.58 11.65 38.58
CA PRO A 679 -16.02 11.65 38.85
C PRO A 679 -16.82 11.76 37.55
N THR A 680 -18.06 11.28 37.56
CA THR A 680 -18.98 11.35 36.42
C THR A 680 -20.24 12.13 36.80
N PRO A 681 -20.54 13.29 36.21
CA PRO A 681 -19.72 14.01 35.21
C PRO A 681 -18.43 14.58 35.80
N THR A 682 -17.38 14.69 34.99
CA THR A 682 -16.09 15.29 35.42
C THR A 682 -16.12 16.81 35.24
N PRO A 683 -15.80 17.61 36.26
CA PRO A 683 -15.67 19.06 36.11
C PRO A 683 -14.53 19.45 35.17
N LEU A 684 -14.73 20.51 34.38
CA LEU A 684 -13.66 21.12 33.57
C LEU A 684 -12.50 21.55 34.46
N GLY A 685 -11.26 21.36 34.03
CA GLY A 685 -10.08 21.73 34.81
C GLY A 685 -9.72 20.78 35.97
N THR A 686 -10.48 19.69 36.18
CA THR A 686 -10.08 18.59 37.09
C THR A 686 -8.72 18.03 36.66
N ASN A 687 -7.78 17.79 37.57
CA ASN A 687 -6.51 17.15 37.20
C ASN A 687 -6.77 15.76 36.59
N LEU A 688 -6.31 15.54 35.36
CA LEU A 688 -6.37 14.23 34.67
C LEU A 688 -5.32 13.26 35.21
N LEU A 689 -4.19 13.76 35.69
CA LEU A 689 -3.02 12.95 36.03
C LEU A 689 -3.00 12.59 37.52
N THR A 690 -2.42 11.42 37.83
CA THR A 690 -2.07 10.99 39.19
C THR A 690 -0.80 11.67 39.71
N THR A 691 0.00 12.26 38.82
CA THR A 691 1.26 12.96 39.11
C THR A 691 1.19 14.43 38.74
N THR A 692 2.00 15.26 39.39
CA THR A 692 2.22 16.67 39.02
C THR A 692 3.29 16.82 37.94
N THR A 693 4.25 15.89 37.87
CA THR A 693 5.28 15.85 36.84
C THR A 693 4.74 15.25 35.53
N LEU A 694 4.94 15.97 34.42
CA LEU A 694 4.68 15.46 33.07
C LEU A 694 5.65 14.34 32.69
N PRO A 695 5.24 13.38 31.84
CA PRO A 695 6.16 12.42 31.23
C PRO A 695 7.06 13.16 30.22
N LEU A 696 8.31 12.72 30.08
CA LEU A 696 9.27 13.27 29.12
C LEU A 696 8.68 13.30 27.70
N HIS A 697 8.62 14.48 27.08
CA HIS A 697 7.92 14.75 25.82
C HIS A 697 8.63 14.22 24.54
N SER A 698 9.47 13.20 24.72
CA SER A 698 10.21 12.53 23.65
C SER A 698 10.20 11.03 23.88
N SER A 699 10.27 10.26 22.80
CA SER A 699 10.45 8.81 22.82
C SER A 699 11.72 8.42 22.07
N THR A 700 12.28 7.25 22.41
CA THR A 700 13.34 6.60 21.64
C THR A 700 12.84 5.23 21.20
N ILE A 701 12.74 5.00 19.90
CA ILE A 701 12.29 3.74 19.29
C ILE A 701 13.37 3.31 18.30
N ALA A 702 13.84 2.06 18.40
CA ALA A 702 14.89 1.49 17.54
C ALA A 702 16.10 2.45 17.34
N GLY A 703 16.65 2.96 18.45
CA GLY A 703 17.74 3.94 18.45
C GLY A 703 17.35 5.37 18.06
N THR A 704 16.30 5.55 17.25
CA THR A 704 15.82 6.87 16.80
C THR A 704 15.09 7.60 17.92
N ARG A 705 15.57 8.80 18.31
CA ARG A 705 14.88 9.67 19.29
C ARG A 705 14.11 10.78 18.57
N PHE A 706 12.85 10.98 18.97
CA PHE A 706 11.97 12.02 18.41
C PHE A 706 11.17 12.75 19.48
N GLN A 707 10.76 13.98 19.18
CA GLN A 707 9.78 14.74 19.98
C GLN A 707 8.37 14.30 19.62
N TRP A 708 7.45 14.30 20.60
CA TRP A 708 6.04 14.04 20.34
C TRP A 708 5.35 15.26 19.71
N SER A 709 4.21 15.04 19.05
CA SER A 709 3.39 16.11 18.46
C SER A 709 2.93 17.18 19.46
N GLY A 710 2.70 16.80 20.72
CA GLY A 710 2.25 17.70 21.79
C GLY A 710 0.84 18.29 21.58
N GLY A 711 0.05 17.69 20.68
CA GLY A 711 -1.23 18.25 20.27
C GLY A 711 -2.27 17.21 19.85
N MET A 712 -3.43 17.73 19.44
CA MET A 712 -4.56 16.99 18.90
C MET A 712 -5.12 17.70 17.68
N LEU A 713 -5.74 16.92 16.79
CA LEU A 713 -6.51 17.39 15.66
C LEU A 713 -8.00 17.32 15.98
N PRO A 714 -8.63 18.42 16.45
CA PRO A 714 -10.07 18.57 16.28
C PRO A 714 -10.42 18.63 14.79
N ASN A 715 -11.70 18.40 14.50
CA ASN A 715 -12.34 18.44 13.18
C ASN A 715 -11.73 19.40 12.12
N TYR A 716 -11.39 20.64 12.49
CA TYR A 716 -11.02 21.71 11.55
C TYR A 716 -9.68 22.41 11.86
N GLY A 717 -8.84 21.88 12.75
CA GLY A 717 -7.62 22.57 13.17
C GLY A 717 -6.69 21.73 14.02
N THR A 718 -5.79 22.40 14.74
CA THR A 718 -4.85 21.77 15.70
C THR A 718 -4.97 22.47 17.04
N ILE A 719 -4.89 21.74 18.14
CA ILE A 719 -4.79 22.29 19.50
C ILE A 719 -3.52 21.70 20.12
N THR A 720 -2.71 22.54 20.76
CA THR A 720 -1.48 22.17 21.46
C THR A 720 -1.51 22.65 22.91
N GLY A 721 -0.62 22.12 23.75
CA GLY A 721 -0.36 22.65 25.09
C GLY A 721 -0.49 21.62 26.21
N THR A 722 0.20 21.88 27.32
CA THR A 722 0.29 20.97 28.48
C THR A 722 -1.07 20.68 29.12
N ASN A 723 -1.95 21.68 29.17
CA ASN A 723 -3.32 21.59 29.69
C ASN A 723 -4.23 20.62 28.89
N LEU A 724 -3.78 20.06 27.75
CA LEU A 724 -4.49 18.98 27.06
C LEU A 724 -4.41 17.64 27.79
N ILE A 725 -3.29 17.36 28.47
CA ILE A 725 -3.06 16.08 29.18
C ILE A 725 -3.04 16.22 30.69
N THR A 726 -2.78 17.41 31.26
CA THR A 726 -2.81 17.64 32.72
C THR A 726 -4.22 17.89 33.26
N LYS A 727 -5.12 18.45 32.46
CA LYS A 727 -6.46 18.94 32.88
C LYS A 727 -7.58 18.28 32.08
N TYR A 728 -8.70 18.00 32.74
CA TYR A 728 -9.89 17.45 32.09
C TYR A 728 -10.52 18.54 31.26
N GLN A 729 -10.31 18.45 29.95
CA GLN A 729 -11.00 19.26 28.97
C GLN A 729 -12.26 18.52 28.51
N LYS A 730 -13.41 19.22 28.49
CA LYS A 730 -14.46 18.87 27.53
C LYS A 730 -13.85 19.19 26.17
N ILE A 731 -13.67 18.20 25.30
CA ILE A 731 -12.97 18.36 24.01
C ILE A 731 -13.93 19.01 22.97
N TYR A 732 -14.34 20.23 23.31
CA TYR A 732 -15.14 21.24 22.64
C TYR A 732 -16.19 20.78 21.61
N GLY A 733 -17.46 20.94 22.00
CA GLY A 733 -18.52 21.21 21.01
C GLY A 733 -18.39 22.63 20.46
N ASN A 734 -19.15 22.96 19.41
CA ASN A 734 -19.15 24.31 18.82
C ASN A 734 -19.35 25.41 19.88
N GLY A 735 -18.55 26.48 19.77
CA GLY A 735 -18.96 27.80 20.24
C GLY A 735 -18.45 28.29 21.60
N ILE A 736 -17.33 27.79 22.12
CA ILE A 736 -16.64 28.44 23.26
C ILE A 736 -15.12 28.39 23.05
N MET A 737 -14.48 29.57 23.07
CA MET A 737 -13.03 29.76 23.08
C MET A 737 -12.64 30.49 24.38
N VAL A 738 -11.74 29.92 25.19
CA VAL A 738 -11.33 30.49 26.49
C VAL A 738 -9.80 30.48 26.60
N SER A 739 -9.23 31.57 27.11
CA SER A 739 -7.82 31.68 27.47
C SER A 739 -7.63 32.27 28.87
N ASP A 740 -6.68 31.72 29.61
CA ASP A 740 -6.15 32.18 30.89
C ASP A 740 -4.98 33.17 30.73
N GLY A 741 -4.88 33.85 29.58
CA GLY A 741 -3.81 34.77 29.26
C GLY A 741 -4.02 35.54 27.95
N ILE A 742 -2.92 35.81 27.24
CA ILE A 742 -2.92 36.59 26.00
C ILE A 742 -3.32 35.72 24.80
N MET A 743 -4.28 36.19 24.01
CA MET A 743 -4.71 35.57 22.77
C MET A 743 -4.30 36.47 21.59
N VAL A 744 -3.41 35.99 20.71
CA VAL A 744 -2.85 36.77 19.59
C VAL A 744 -3.21 36.12 18.25
N SER A 745 -3.60 36.92 17.26
CA SER A 745 -3.82 36.48 15.88
C SER A 745 -3.29 37.48 14.86
N ASP A 746 -2.28 37.08 14.09
CA ASP A 746 -2.00 37.68 12.78
C ASP A 746 -3.16 37.27 11.84
N GLY A 747 -4.00 38.22 11.44
CA GLY A 747 -5.25 37.97 10.70
C GLY A 747 -6.52 37.96 11.56
N ILE A 748 -7.48 37.07 11.23
CA ILE A 748 -8.86 37.11 11.75
C ILE A 748 -9.10 36.00 12.80
N MET A 749 -9.61 36.40 13.96
CA MET A 749 -9.96 35.51 15.08
C MET A 749 -11.48 35.23 15.09
N VAL A 750 -11.91 33.97 15.05
CA VAL A 750 -13.33 33.60 14.86
C VAL A 750 -13.83 32.60 15.92
N SER A 751 -15.00 32.88 16.53
CA SER A 751 -15.73 31.94 17.41
C SER A 751 -17.22 31.86 17.07
N ASP A 752 -17.76 30.64 16.94
CA ASP A 752 -19.18 30.37 16.70
C ASP A 752 -20.00 30.37 18.03
N GLY A 753 -19.81 31.40 18.84
CA GLY A 753 -20.41 31.52 20.17
C GLY A 753 -19.63 32.45 21.09
N ILE A 754 -19.16 31.94 22.23
CA ILE A 754 -18.48 32.72 23.27
C ILE A 754 -16.96 32.78 23.01
N MET A 755 -16.35 33.91 23.32
CA MET A 755 -14.90 34.12 23.44
C MET A 755 -14.62 34.77 24.80
N VAL A 756 -13.68 34.24 25.58
CA VAL A 756 -13.30 34.77 26.90
C VAL A 756 -11.78 34.82 27.05
N SER A 757 -11.24 35.96 27.49
CA SER A 757 -9.84 36.09 27.94
C SER A 757 -9.77 36.65 29.36
N ASP A 758 -8.95 36.04 30.22
CA ASP A 758 -8.56 36.61 31.53
C ASP A 758 -7.35 37.57 31.41
N GLY A 759 -7.06 38.04 30.19
CA GLY A 759 -5.84 38.76 29.83
C GLY A 759 -6.04 39.79 28.71
N ILE A 760 -5.27 39.65 27.62
CA ILE A 760 -5.28 40.60 26.49
C ILE A 760 -5.64 39.86 25.20
N MET A 761 -6.64 40.37 24.48
CA MET A 761 -7.03 39.88 23.16
C MET A 761 -6.45 40.81 22.09
N VAL A 762 -5.62 40.28 21.20
CA VAL A 762 -4.92 41.01 20.14
C VAL A 762 -5.18 40.34 18.79
N SER A 763 -5.55 41.13 17.79
CA SER A 763 -5.73 40.66 16.42
C SER A 763 -5.33 41.77 15.46
N ASP A 764 -4.42 41.46 14.54
CA ASP A 764 -3.91 42.43 13.55
C ASP A 764 -4.90 42.65 12.39
N GLY A 765 -5.94 41.80 12.29
CA GLY A 765 -7.04 41.91 11.33
C GLY A 765 -8.38 42.25 11.97
N GLY A 766 -9.00 41.28 12.66
CA GLY A 766 -10.32 41.49 13.26
C GLY A 766 -10.87 40.30 14.05
N ILE A 767 -11.69 40.60 15.06
CA ILE A 767 -12.29 39.61 15.96
C ILE A 767 -13.78 39.44 15.60
N LEU A 768 -14.21 38.21 15.35
CA LEU A 768 -15.58 37.86 14.94
C LEU A 768 -16.16 36.79 15.88
N ALA A 769 -17.08 37.18 16.75
CA ALA A 769 -17.81 36.27 17.65
C ALA A 769 -19.30 36.22 17.28
N ASN A 770 -19.83 35.03 17.02
CA ASN A 770 -21.26 34.77 16.83
C ASN A 770 -21.97 34.58 18.19
N GLY A 771 -21.78 35.52 19.11
CA GLY A 771 -22.18 35.38 20.51
C GLY A 771 -21.58 36.47 21.40
N VAL A 772 -20.94 36.08 22.51
CA VAL A 772 -20.42 37.00 23.53
C VAL A 772 -18.89 36.98 23.53
N ALA A 773 -18.25 38.12 23.32
CA ALA A 773 -16.83 38.31 23.60
C ALA A 773 -16.66 39.03 24.94
N VAL A 774 -15.74 38.54 25.78
CA VAL A 774 -15.35 39.10 27.09
C VAL A 774 -13.83 39.12 27.19
#